data_AF-A0A9X7PIV6-F1
#
_entry.id   AF-A0A9X7PIV6-F1
#
_cell.length_a   1.000
_cell.length_b   1.000
_cell.length_c   1.000
_cell.angle_alpha   90.00
_cell.angle_beta   90.00
_cell.angle_gamma   90.00
#
_symmetry.space_group_name_H-M   'P 1'
#
loop_
_entity.id
_entity.type
_entity.pdbx_description
1 polymer ?
#
loop_
_entity_poly.entity_id
_entity_poly.type
_entity_poly.pdbx_seq_one_letter_code
_entity_poly.pdbx_strand_id
1 'polypeptide(L)'
;MNASTGTGASTTGQERESSAQEREPSAQGCSAQGSAQGASPSARPHEAAQLREAARPHEAARDRESAQGREPSPDAQPVVSAVPRQGGAPRGEIPDPGPPCAPDLLEHPDPAVAADAAAVENLLRCWIRETGVPRPDGPVLHLPLTASGTALQAPVTYWSATGWHRLGRPALADAPDDAPAVDAVTLAALLGREAAHRAARAGCPATGETADLASRVADSARRTAVFLADRRARPADPGAGELFLYAEQSLLLGHPLHPTPKSREGLSDTEARAYSPELRGSFPLHWLAVHRSLLATDSSWTERGRPVDAATLAARLAGPELCLPQDTVPLPLHPWQAQDVRSRPDVRALLDAGLLHDLRSLGAPWYATSSVRTVHRPGAPAMLKLSLGLRITNSRRENLRKELHRGVEVHRLLRSGLAEQWRAACPGGLGFDVVRDPAWLAADAPDGTPLSGLDTVIRHNPFGPGDDAVCLAGLVSPRPWPATAHGQPGEPAEALPMRSRLARIVARLAHLTGRPAGAVSAEWFLRYLEAVVRPVLWLDGEAGVALEAHQQNTLVLLDRDGWPAGGRYRDNQGYYFRASHRDALDRRLPGIGTRSDTFVSDEVTDERFTYYLGINNILGLIGAFGAQRLADEQLLLAALRRFLREAAAGPAATRSSLPARLLEAPTLRCKANMLTRLRGLDELVGPVDTQSVYVTIANPLVTSAR
;
A
#
# COMPACT_ATOMS: atom_id res chain seq x y z
N MET A 1 -34.79 -53.26 -9.57
CA MET A 1 -34.66 -54.11 -10.76
C MET A 1 -33.20 -54.12 -11.17
N ASN A 2 -32.57 -55.29 -11.03
CA ASN A 2 -31.29 -55.84 -11.54
C ASN A 2 -30.40 -54.94 -12.43
N ALA A 3 -29.11 -54.75 -12.12
CA ALA A 3 -27.94 -55.63 -12.42
C ALA A 3 -27.78 -55.89 -13.95
N SER A 4 -26.62 -55.84 -14.62
CA SER A 4 -25.28 -56.35 -14.28
C SER A 4 -24.27 -56.01 -15.41
N THR A 5 -23.01 -55.78 -15.03
CA THR A 5 -21.71 -56.28 -15.61
C THR A 5 -21.52 -56.63 -17.10
N GLY A 6 -20.34 -56.28 -17.64
CA GLY A 6 -19.74 -56.99 -18.78
C GLY A 6 -18.37 -56.44 -19.27
N THR A 7 -17.29 -56.96 -18.69
CA THR A 7 -15.88 -56.86 -19.16
C THR A 7 -15.59 -57.76 -20.37
N GLY A 8 -14.65 -57.38 -21.22
CA GLY A 8 -14.04 -58.28 -22.22
C GLY A 8 -12.74 -57.69 -22.80
N ALA A 9 -11.63 -58.42 -22.63
CA ALA A 9 -10.29 -58.09 -23.10
C ALA A 9 -9.76 -59.17 -24.06
N SER A 10 -8.78 -58.79 -24.88
CA SER A 10 -7.79 -59.62 -25.62
C SER A 10 -8.35 -60.33 -26.88
N THR A 11 -7.62 -60.50 -28.00
CA THR A 11 -6.18 -60.77 -28.18
C THR A 11 -5.77 -60.66 -29.67
N THR A 12 -4.54 -60.17 -29.90
CA THR A 12 -3.50 -60.59 -30.90
C THR A 12 -3.75 -60.66 -32.41
N GLY A 13 -2.87 -59.97 -33.14
CA GLY A 13 -2.33 -60.33 -34.46
C GLY A 13 -0.92 -59.74 -34.60
N GLN A 14 0.08 -60.59 -34.74
CA GLN A 14 1.52 -60.34 -34.70
C GLN A 14 2.14 -60.76 -36.05
N GLU A 15 3.33 -60.23 -36.39
CA GLU A 15 4.44 -60.76 -37.23
C GLU A 15 5.04 -59.70 -38.18
N ARG A 16 6.26 -59.18 -37.94
CA ARG A 16 7.66 -59.70 -38.19
C ARG A 16 8.16 -59.25 -39.60
N GLU A 17 9.42 -58.93 -39.91
CA GLU A 17 10.72 -58.86 -39.22
C GLU A 17 11.78 -58.20 -40.17
N SER A 18 12.92 -57.81 -39.59
CA SER A 18 14.30 -57.74 -40.13
C SER A 18 14.87 -56.42 -40.69
N SER A 19 16.17 -56.06 -40.60
CA SER A 19 17.34 -56.37 -39.74
C SER A 19 18.56 -55.60 -40.30
N ALA A 20 19.58 -55.37 -39.43
CA ALA A 20 21.01 -55.03 -39.68
C ALA A 20 21.38 -53.54 -39.96
N GLN A 21 22.22 -52.80 -39.21
CA GLN A 21 23.48 -52.99 -38.45
C GLN A 21 24.75 -52.61 -39.26
N GLU A 22 25.50 -51.60 -38.78
CA GLU A 22 26.99 -51.47 -38.64
C GLU A 22 27.42 -49.98 -38.83
N ARG A 23 28.42 -49.33 -38.19
CA ARG A 23 29.61 -49.64 -37.36
C ARG A 23 30.14 -48.32 -36.75
N GLU A 24 30.71 -48.35 -35.54
CA GLU A 24 31.79 -47.41 -35.09
C GLU A 24 33.17 -47.98 -35.47
N PRO A 25 34.27 -47.19 -35.38
CA PRO A 25 35.12 -47.31 -34.18
C PRO A 25 35.82 -46.01 -33.66
N SER A 26 35.98 -46.00 -32.33
CA SER A 26 37.08 -45.56 -31.42
C SER A 26 38.49 -45.32 -32.00
N ALA A 27 39.50 -44.69 -31.35
CA ALA A 27 39.73 -43.91 -30.12
C ALA A 27 41.21 -43.43 -30.16
N GLN A 28 41.59 -42.41 -29.36
CA GLN A 28 42.84 -42.27 -28.56
C GLN A 28 43.23 -40.80 -28.35
N GLY A 29 43.59 -40.46 -27.11
CA GLY A 29 43.92 -39.10 -26.68
C GLY A 29 45.42 -38.85 -26.46
N CYS A 30 45.77 -37.61 -26.10
CA CYS A 30 46.87 -37.28 -25.19
C CYS A 30 46.83 -35.79 -24.81
N SER A 31 47.24 -35.53 -23.57
CA SER A 31 47.49 -34.24 -22.92
C SER A 31 48.62 -33.42 -23.55
N ALA A 32 48.56 -32.08 -23.51
CA ALA A 32 49.66 -31.21 -23.05
C ALA A 32 49.31 -29.71 -23.11
N GLN A 33 49.86 -28.98 -22.14
CA GLN A 33 49.87 -27.53 -21.96
C GLN A 33 50.64 -26.80 -23.08
N GLY A 34 50.31 -25.52 -23.31
CA GLY A 34 51.10 -24.64 -24.18
C GLY A 34 50.62 -23.18 -24.14
N SER A 35 51.24 -22.39 -23.26
CA SER A 35 51.15 -20.94 -23.15
C SER A 35 51.96 -20.24 -24.26
N ALA A 36 51.43 -19.16 -24.87
CA ALA A 36 52.18 -18.02 -25.45
C ALA A 36 51.15 -16.96 -25.90
N GLN A 37 50.98 -15.82 -25.20
CA GLN A 37 51.72 -14.56 -25.32
C GLN A 37 51.68 -13.89 -26.70
N GLY A 38 51.17 -12.65 -26.72
CA GLY A 38 51.69 -11.59 -27.58
C GLY A 38 50.65 -10.82 -28.40
N ALA A 39 50.13 -9.71 -27.85
CA ALA A 39 50.24 -8.35 -28.42
C ALA A 39 49.05 -7.44 -28.03
N SER A 40 49.34 -6.45 -27.19
CA SER A 40 48.57 -5.20 -27.08
C SER A 40 48.70 -4.37 -28.37
N PRO A 41 47.84 -3.37 -28.59
CA PRO A 41 48.22 -2.00 -28.20
C PRO A 41 47.04 -1.23 -27.56
N SER A 42 47.23 -0.63 -26.39
CA SER A 42 47.73 0.73 -26.15
C SER A 42 46.58 1.73 -25.94
N ALA A 43 46.39 2.09 -24.67
CA ALA A 43 45.77 3.32 -24.24
C ALA A 43 46.56 4.55 -24.73
N ARG A 44 45.88 5.69 -24.91
CA ARG A 44 46.27 6.94 -24.24
C ARG A 44 45.09 7.92 -24.11
N PRO A 45 45.09 8.73 -23.03
CA PRO A 45 44.02 9.66 -22.64
C PRO A 45 44.34 11.10 -23.07
N HIS A 46 43.39 12.02 -22.91
CA HIS A 46 43.70 13.44 -22.84
C HIS A 46 43.06 14.11 -21.62
N GLU A 47 43.94 14.64 -20.77
CA GLU A 47 43.68 15.51 -19.62
C GLU A 47 43.31 16.94 -20.02
N ALA A 48 42.72 17.60 -19.02
CA ALA A 48 42.23 18.97 -18.97
C ALA A 48 43.32 20.06 -19.07
N ALA A 49 42.90 21.29 -19.41
CA ALA A 49 43.22 22.50 -18.62
C ALA A 49 42.55 23.78 -19.19
N GLN A 50 41.91 24.51 -18.26
CA GLN A 50 41.93 25.97 -18.07
C GLN A 50 41.37 26.92 -19.14
N LEU A 51 40.42 27.75 -18.71
CA LEU A 51 40.55 29.22 -18.71
C LEU A 51 39.52 29.85 -17.74
N ARG A 52 40.03 30.55 -16.72
CA ARG A 52 39.35 31.50 -15.83
C ARG A 52 40.10 32.83 -15.94
N GLU A 53 39.42 33.90 -15.49
CA GLU A 53 39.82 35.33 -15.39
C GLU A 53 39.45 36.19 -16.61
N ALA A 54 38.93 37.42 -16.49
CA ALA A 54 38.51 38.25 -15.36
C ALA A 54 37.71 39.45 -15.91
N ALA A 55 36.85 40.07 -15.09
CA ALA A 55 36.67 41.54 -15.00
C ALA A 55 35.47 41.93 -14.10
N ARG A 56 35.76 42.34 -12.87
CA ARG A 56 35.15 43.48 -12.15
C ARG A 56 36.13 44.68 -12.37
N PRO A 57 35.79 45.98 -12.15
CA PRO A 57 35.01 46.49 -11.01
C PRO A 57 34.21 47.81 -11.22
N HIS A 58 33.47 48.23 -10.20
CA HIS A 58 33.44 49.64 -9.78
C HIS A 58 33.11 49.76 -8.28
N GLU A 59 34.01 50.41 -7.57
CA GLU A 59 33.95 50.88 -6.17
C GLU A 59 33.80 52.42 -6.15
N ALA A 60 33.13 52.94 -5.12
CA ALA A 60 33.28 54.26 -4.44
C ALA A 60 31.90 54.67 -3.86
N ALA A 61 31.71 55.24 -2.66
CA ALA A 61 32.56 55.71 -1.56
C ALA A 61 31.69 55.67 -0.28
N ARG A 62 32.17 55.15 0.86
CA ARG A 62 32.60 55.89 2.06
C ARG A 62 31.91 57.24 2.30
N ASP A 63 31.22 57.33 3.43
CA ASP A 63 31.46 58.37 4.43
C ASP A 63 31.36 57.78 5.84
N ARG A 64 32.40 58.08 6.64
CA ARG A 64 32.49 57.89 8.08
C ARG A 64 32.49 59.29 8.68
N GLU A 65 31.65 59.52 9.67
CA GLU A 65 32.01 60.43 10.77
C GLU A 65 31.83 59.72 12.11
N SER A 66 32.75 60.06 13.00
CA SER A 66 33.11 59.39 14.22
C SER A 66 33.14 60.39 15.35
N ALA A 67 32.57 60.05 16.51
CA ALA A 67 32.91 60.56 17.85
C ALA A 67 31.87 59.99 18.83
N GLN A 68 32.10 59.54 20.06
CA GLN A 68 33.21 59.37 21.01
C GLN A 68 32.63 58.36 22.04
N GLY A 69 33.34 57.32 22.50
CA GLY A 69 34.20 57.38 23.69
C GLY A 69 33.52 56.80 24.96
N ARG A 70 34.13 55.72 25.49
CA ARG A 70 34.13 55.14 26.87
C ARG A 70 33.48 53.77 27.11
N GLU A 71 34.33 52.80 27.47
CA GLU A 71 34.01 51.59 28.26
C GLU A 71 33.97 51.92 29.80
N PRO A 72 33.75 50.96 30.74
CA PRO A 72 32.47 50.29 31.02
C PRO A 72 32.09 50.19 32.53
N SER A 73 30.82 49.79 32.77
CA SER A 73 30.23 49.06 33.93
C SER A 73 30.10 49.74 35.31
N PRO A 74 29.23 49.24 36.22
CA PRO A 74 28.05 48.34 36.07
C PRO A 74 26.77 48.87 36.77
N ASP A 75 25.57 48.53 36.30
CA ASP A 75 24.43 48.19 37.17
C ASP A 75 23.13 47.89 36.38
N ALA A 76 22.28 47.09 37.03
CA ALA A 76 20.88 46.79 36.73
C ALA A 76 20.59 45.63 35.74
N GLN A 77 20.41 44.44 36.34
CA GLN A 77 19.64 43.32 35.80
C GLN A 77 18.15 43.70 35.61
N PRO A 78 17.44 43.14 34.61
CA PRO A 78 15.99 43.03 34.63
C PRO A 78 15.53 41.64 35.12
N VAL A 79 14.44 41.71 35.88
CA VAL A 79 13.80 40.71 36.72
C VAL A 79 13.19 39.55 35.93
N VAL A 80 13.53 38.32 36.34
CA VAL A 80 12.85 37.08 35.96
C VAL A 80 11.59 36.93 36.83
N SER A 81 10.41 36.96 36.20
CA SER A 81 9.14 36.66 36.86
C SER A 81 8.99 35.14 37.03
N ALA A 82 8.94 34.71 38.28
CA ALA A 82 8.86 33.33 38.73
C ALA A 82 7.54 32.65 38.35
N VAL A 83 7.64 31.39 37.87
CA VAL A 83 6.52 30.44 37.75
C VAL A 83 6.38 29.69 39.08
N PRO A 84 5.16 29.42 39.60
CA PRO A 84 4.99 28.81 40.91
C PRO A 84 5.48 27.35 40.93
N ARG A 85 6.23 27.01 41.98
CA ARG A 85 6.60 25.62 42.32
C ARG A 85 5.33 24.84 42.70
N GLN A 86 4.92 23.88 41.86
CA GLN A 86 4.03 22.81 42.28
C GLN A 86 4.86 21.63 42.81
N GLY A 87 4.45 21.12 43.97
CA GLY A 87 5.11 20.06 44.73
C GLY A 87 5.26 18.75 43.97
N GLY A 88 6.28 17.98 44.36
CA GLY A 88 6.68 16.74 43.71
C GLY A 88 5.54 15.73 43.58
N ALA A 89 5.14 15.49 42.33
CA ALA A 89 4.48 14.25 41.94
C ALA A 89 5.55 13.14 41.82
N PRO A 90 5.24 11.89 42.18
CA PRO A 90 6.21 10.80 42.08
C PRO A 90 6.65 10.65 40.63
N ARG A 91 7.96 10.52 40.42
CA ARG A 91 8.54 10.15 39.13
C ARG A 91 7.81 8.89 38.67
N GLY A 92 7.06 8.98 37.57
CA GLY A 92 6.47 7.82 36.93
C GLY A 92 7.61 6.89 36.53
N GLU A 93 7.78 5.82 37.30
CA GLU A 93 8.63 4.71 36.93
C GLU A 93 8.12 4.19 35.59
N ILE A 94 9.04 4.13 34.61
CA ILE A 94 8.85 3.33 33.41
C ILE A 94 8.51 1.92 33.91
N PRO A 95 7.38 1.32 33.51
CA PRO A 95 7.06 -0.03 33.94
C PRO A 95 8.25 -0.93 33.62
N ASP A 96 8.78 -1.56 34.66
CA ASP A 96 9.82 -2.58 34.61
C ASP A 96 9.52 -3.54 33.44
N PRO A 97 10.46 -3.85 32.53
CA PRO A 97 10.23 -4.86 31.52
C PRO A 97 9.82 -6.13 32.25
N GLY A 98 8.55 -6.52 32.10
CA GLY A 98 8.04 -7.77 32.61
C GLY A 98 8.91 -8.96 32.21
N PRO A 99 8.66 -10.14 32.79
CA PRO A 99 9.49 -11.34 32.61
C PRO A 99 9.81 -11.58 31.13
N PRO A 100 11.00 -12.13 30.80
CA PRO A 100 11.52 -12.19 29.44
C PRO A 100 10.42 -12.59 28.46
N CYS A 101 9.98 -11.60 27.68
CA CYS A 101 8.89 -11.76 26.73
C CYS A 101 9.25 -12.94 25.84
N ALA A 102 8.35 -13.92 25.70
CA ALA A 102 8.52 -14.97 24.71
C ALA A 102 8.94 -14.33 23.36
N PRO A 103 9.91 -14.92 22.65
CA PRO A 103 10.47 -14.32 21.44
C PRO A 103 9.34 -14.00 20.45
N ASP A 104 9.38 -12.80 19.83
CA ASP A 104 8.39 -12.37 18.86
C ASP A 104 8.39 -13.36 17.69
N LEU A 105 7.29 -14.09 17.49
CA LEU A 105 7.21 -15.12 16.46
C LEU A 105 7.31 -14.57 15.03
N LEU A 106 7.10 -13.27 14.83
CA LEU A 106 7.41 -12.64 13.54
C LEU A 106 8.91 -12.72 13.21
N GLU A 107 9.77 -12.82 14.24
CA GLU A 107 11.22 -12.96 14.13
C GLU A 107 11.67 -14.42 14.06
N HIS A 108 10.73 -15.38 14.13
CA HIS A 108 11.07 -16.80 14.08
C HIS A 108 11.85 -17.14 12.80
N PRO A 109 12.95 -17.92 12.88
CA PRO A 109 13.83 -18.19 11.73
C PRO A 109 13.13 -18.94 10.60
N ASP A 110 12.20 -19.85 10.92
CA ASP A 110 11.31 -20.47 9.93
C ASP A 110 10.28 -19.45 9.40
N PRO A 111 10.32 -19.12 8.09
CA PRO A 111 9.36 -18.20 7.47
C PRO A 111 7.91 -18.68 7.55
N ALA A 112 7.65 -19.99 7.61
CA ALA A 112 6.29 -20.53 7.73
C ALA A 112 5.68 -20.21 9.09
N VAL A 113 6.46 -20.37 10.17
CA VAL A 113 6.04 -20.00 11.54
C VAL A 113 5.80 -18.51 11.66
N ALA A 114 6.68 -17.66 11.09
CA ALA A 114 6.50 -16.21 11.12
C ALA A 114 5.27 -15.76 10.32
N ALA A 115 5.01 -16.37 9.17
CA ALA A 115 3.84 -16.09 8.35
C ALA A 115 2.53 -16.52 9.01
N ASP A 116 2.52 -17.70 9.64
CA ASP A 116 1.39 -18.19 10.44
C ASP A 116 1.09 -17.25 11.61
N ALA A 117 2.11 -16.85 12.38
CA ALA A 117 1.96 -15.90 13.47
C ALA A 117 1.37 -14.55 13.00
N ALA A 118 1.84 -14.02 11.86
CA ALA A 118 1.29 -12.80 11.27
C ALA A 118 -0.18 -12.96 10.86
N ALA A 119 -0.56 -14.11 10.30
CA ALA A 119 -1.93 -14.41 9.90
C ALA A 119 -2.86 -14.56 11.12
N VAL A 120 -2.43 -15.28 12.15
CA VAL A 120 -3.13 -15.40 13.45
C VAL A 120 -3.39 -14.03 14.05
N GLU A 121 -2.36 -13.19 14.14
CA GLU A 121 -2.47 -11.86 14.74
C GLU A 121 -3.45 -10.97 13.96
N ASN A 122 -3.44 -11.03 12.62
CA ASN A 122 -4.39 -10.31 11.78
C ASN A 122 -5.83 -10.79 11.99
N LEU A 123 -6.06 -12.10 12.10
CA LEU A 123 -7.39 -12.67 12.37
C LEU A 123 -7.92 -12.22 13.73
N LEU A 124 -7.09 -12.30 14.78
CA LEU A 124 -7.46 -11.84 16.13
C LEU A 124 -7.72 -10.34 16.15
N ARG A 125 -6.88 -9.50 15.50
CA ARG A 125 -7.12 -8.05 15.39
C ARG A 125 -8.45 -7.74 14.69
N CYS A 126 -8.74 -8.44 13.58
CA CYS A 126 -10.02 -8.30 12.90
C CYS A 126 -11.17 -8.66 13.84
N TRP A 127 -11.09 -9.81 14.51
CA TRP A 127 -12.13 -10.28 15.42
C TRP A 127 -12.36 -9.33 16.59
N ILE A 128 -11.30 -8.91 17.28
CA ILE A 128 -11.37 -8.00 18.42
C ILE A 128 -12.07 -6.71 18.03
N ARG A 129 -11.64 -6.08 16.93
CA ARG A 129 -12.20 -4.82 16.44
C ARG A 129 -13.63 -4.98 15.95
N GLU A 130 -13.91 -6.03 15.18
CA GLU A 130 -15.19 -6.19 14.48
C GLU A 130 -16.29 -6.75 15.38
N THR A 131 -15.93 -7.32 16.52
CA THR A 131 -16.88 -7.85 17.49
C THR A 131 -16.88 -7.13 18.84
N GLY A 132 -16.07 -6.08 19.00
CA GLY A 132 -16.05 -5.24 20.19
C GLY A 132 -15.50 -5.94 21.43
N VAL A 133 -14.49 -6.80 21.27
CA VAL A 133 -13.87 -7.50 22.41
C VAL A 133 -13.16 -6.48 23.31
N PRO A 134 -13.47 -6.43 24.62
CA PRO A 134 -12.86 -5.47 25.52
C PRO A 134 -11.40 -5.84 25.84
N ARG A 135 -10.68 -4.88 26.42
CA ARG A 135 -9.34 -5.10 26.97
C ARG A 135 -9.42 -6.16 28.08
N PRO A 136 -8.53 -7.17 28.09
CA PRO A 136 -8.47 -8.12 29.20
C PRO A 136 -7.86 -7.47 30.46
N ASP A 137 -8.27 -7.94 31.64
CA ASP A 137 -7.75 -7.48 32.93
C ASP A 137 -6.30 -7.93 33.18
N GLY A 138 -5.89 -9.03 32.54
CA GLY A 138 -4.57 -9.64 32.69
C GLY A 138 -3.77 -9.71 31.39
N PRO A 139 -2.61 -10.41 31.42
CA PRO A 139 -1.72 -10.55 30.26
C PRO A 139 -2.22 -11.56 29.22
N VAL A 140 -3.41 -12.14 29.41
CA VAL A 140 -4.00 -13.14 28.51
C VAL A 140 -5.40 -12.69 28.10
N LEU A 141 -5.63 -12.65 26.80
CA LEU A 141 -6.95 -12.46 26.21
C LEU A 141 -7.70 -13.80 26.23
N HIS A 142 -8.80 -13.83 26.97
CA HIS A 142 -9.74 -14.95 26.96
C HIS A 142 -10.89 -14.64 25.99
N LEU A 143 -11.02 -15.43 24.93
CA LEU A 143 -12.03 -15.24 23.88
C LEU A 143 -12.99 -16.44 23.84
N PRO A 144 -14.22 -16.32 24.38
CA PRO A 144 -15.20 -17.39 24.31
C PRO A 144 -15.62 -17.70 22.87
N LEU A 145 -15.65 -18.99 22.52
CA LEU A 145 -16.15 -19.54 21.26
C LEU A 145 -17.38 -20.40 21.53
N THR A 146 -18.50 -19.75 21.85
CA THR A 146 -19.76 -20.42 22.23
C THR A 146 -20.22 -21.42 21.18
N ALA A 147 -20.05 -21.10 19.89
CA ALA A 147 -20.44 -22.00 18.81
C ALA A 147 -19.67 -23.33 18.81
N SER A 148 -18.46 -23.32 19.36
CA SER A 148 -17.54 -24.47 19.44
C SER A 148 -17.48 -25.10 20.84
N GLY A 149 -18.15 -24.52 21.83
CA GLY A 149 -18.17 -25.05 23.20
C GLY A 149 -16.83 -24.95 23.94
N THR A 150 -15.98 -23.98 23.58
CA THR A 150 -14.65 -23.78 24.19
C THR A 150 -14.28 -22.29 24.19
N ALA A 151 -13.04 -21.95 24.53
CA ALA A 151 -12.49 -20.59 24.46
C ALA A 151 -11.05 -20.60 23.94
N LEU A 152 -10.61 -19.47 23.38
CA LEU A 152 -9.21 -19.23 23.05
C LEU A 152 -8.54 -18.42 24.16
N GLN A 153 -7.29 -18.75 24.45
CA GLN A 153 -6.41 -17.99 25.34
C GLN A 153 -5.21 -17.50 24.55
N ALA A 154 -5.07 -16.19 24.35
CA ALA A 154 -3.97 -15.58 23.60
C ALA A 154 -3.16 -14.64 24.51
N PRO A 155 -1.84 -14.83 24.65
CA PRO A 155 -1.00 -13.86 25.36
C PRO A 155 -1.07 -12.48 24.72
N VAL A 156 -1.13 -11.42 25.52
CA VAL A 156 -1.15 -10.03 25.05
C VAL A 156 0.20 -9.39 25.35
N THR A 157 0.97 -9.12 24.30
CA THR A 157 2.29 -8.44 24.43
C THR A 157 2.17 -6.94 24.26
N TYR A 158 1.10 -6.46 23.61
CA TYR A 158 0.75 -5.05 23.51
C TYR A 158 -0.75 -4.87 23.26
N TRP A 159 -1.44 -4.08 24.09
CA TRP A 159 -2.84 -3.70 23.84
C TRP A 159 -2.90 -2.26 23.32
N SER A 160 -3.20 -2.11 22.05
CA SER A 160 -3.33 -0.81 21.37
C SER A 160 -4.68 -0.16 21.65
N ALA A 161 -4.69 1.17 21.87
CA ALA A 161 -5.91 1.96 21.96
C ALA A 161 -6.55 2.18 20.57
N THR A 162 -5.75 2.07 19.50
CA THR A 162 -6.21 2.24 18.12
C THR A 162 -6.40 0.93 17.34
N GLY A 163 -6.27 -0.21 18.01
CA GLY A 163 -6.59 -1.55 17.48
C GLY A 163 -5.42 -2.32 16.88
N TRP A 164 -4.19 -1.79 16.97
CA TRP A 164 -2.98 -2.45 16.48
C TRP A 164 -2.31 -3.34 17.54
N HIS A 165 -3.11 -4.22 18.16
CA HIS A 165 -2.66 -5.11 19.26
C HIS A 165 -1.48 -6.00 18.85
N ARG A 166 -0.57 -6.33 19.77
CA ARG A 166 0.39 -7.42 19.62
C ARG A 166 -0.03 -8.62 20.47
N LEU A 167 -0.20 -9.77 19.82
CA LEU A 167 -0.77 -10.98 20.42
C LEU A 167 0.15 -12.17 20.15
N GLY A 168 0.30 -13.04 21.16
CA GLY A 168 0.95 -14.33 21.04
C GLY A 168 0.04 -15.36 20.38
N ARG A 169 0.55 -16.58 20.20
CA ARG A 169 -0.22 -17.69 19.66
C ARG A 169 -1.36 -18.09 20.60
N PRO A 170 -2.60 -18.21 20.11
CA PRO A 170 -3.71 -18.64 20.92
C PRO A 170 -3.65 -20.15 21.18
N ALA A 171 -3.99 -20.60 22.38
CA ALA A 171 -4.29 -21.99 22.71
C ALA A 171 -5.80 -22.15 22.98
N LEU A 172 -6.32 -23.37 22.91
CA LEU A 172 -7.66 -23.66 23.41
C LEU A 172 -7.60 -23.76 24.94
N ALA A 173 -8.56 -23.14 25.63
CA ALA A 173 -8.56 -23.05 27.09
C ALA A 173 -8.60 -24.41 27.79
N ASP A 174 -9.20 -25.41 27.14
CA ASP A 174 -9.40 -26.76 27.68
C ASP A 174 -8.42 -27.79 27.10
N ALA A 175 -7.40 -27.33 26.37
CA ALA A 175 -6.42 -28.23 25.76
C ALA A 175 -5.38 -28.72 26.79
N PRO A 176 -4.87 -29.96 26.65
CA PRO A 176 -3.72 -30.45 27.41
C PRO A 176 -2.50 -29.52 27.29
N ASP A 177 -1.62 -29.53 28.29
CA ASP A 177 -0.42 -28.67 28.33
C ASP A 177 0.54 -28.88 27.14
N ASP A 178 0.53 -30.07 26.54
CA ASP A 178 1.34 -30.44 25.37
C ASP A 178 0.64 -30.20 24.03
N ALA A 179 -0.60 -29.71 24.05
CA ALA A 179 -1.35 -29.43 22.83
C ALA A 179 -0.70 -28.28 22.05
N PRO A 180 -0.58 -28.40 20.72
CA PRO A 180 -0.05 -27.33 19.90
C PRO A 180 -0.99 -26.11 19.97
N ALA A 181 -0.40 -24.92 19.90
CA ALA A 181 -1.18 -23.70 19.75
C ALA A 181 -1.97 -23.70 18.44
N VAL A 182 -3.07 -22.95 18.41
CA VAL A 182 -3.99 -22.84 17.28
C VAL A 182 -3.34 -22.04 16.15
N ASP A 183 -3.18 -22.68 14.99
CA ASP A 183 -2.67 -22.07 13.77
C ASP A 183 -3.72 -21.16 13.07
N ALA A 184 -3.29 -20.42 12.05
CA ALA A 184 -4.14 -19.46 11.36
C ALA A 184 -5.37 -20.10 10.69
N VAL A 185 -5.24 -21.31 10.13
CA VAL A 185 -6.33 -21.98 9.39
C VAL A 185 -7.38 -22.49 10.36
N THR A 186 -6.95 -23.12 11.44
CA THR A 186 -7.82 -23.59 12.53
C THR A 186 -8.53 -22.41 13.18
N LEU A 187 -7.80 -21.32 13.45
CA LEU A 187 -8.39 -20.08 13.97
C LEU A 187 -9.45 -19.53 13.02
N ALA A 188 -9.17 -19.47 11.71
CA ALA A 188 -10.12 -18.98 10.72
C ALA A 188 -11.42 -19.81 10.70
N ALA A 189 -11.31 -21.13 10.80
CA ALA A 189 -12.47 -22.03 10.87
C ALA A 189 -13.29 -21.80 12.15
N LEU A 190 -12.63 -21.67 13.31
CA LEU A 190 -13.27 -21.39 14.59
C LEU A 190 -13.99 -20.05 14.60
N LEU A 191 -13.33 -18.99 14.13
CA LEU A 191 -13.91 -17.64 14.05
C LEU A 191 -15.05 -17.57 13.02
N GLY A 192 -14.94 -18.26 11.89
CA GLY A 192 -16.02 -18.35 10.90
C GLY A 192 -17.26 -19.05 11.46
N ARG A 193 -17.07 -20.15 12.19
CA ARG A 193 -18.16 -20.84 12.90
C ARG A 193 -18.81 -19.95 13.96
N GLU A 194 -18.01 -19.23 14.74
CA GLU A 194 -18.51 -18.29 15.75
C GLU A 194 -19.26 -17.11 15.11
N ALA A 195 -18.77 -16.57 13.98
CA ALA A 195 -19.47 -15.53 13.23
C ALA A 195 -20.84 -16.01 12.72
N ALA A 196 -20.90 -17.22 12.17
CA ALA A 196 -22.15 -17.83 11.70
C ALA A 196 -23.16 -18.00 12.83
N HIS A 197 -22.70 -18.47 13.99
CA HIS A 197 -23.54 -18.62 15.19
C HIS A 197 -24.08 -17.27 15.67
N ARG A 198 -23.23 -16.24 15.74
CA ARG A 198 -23.65 -14.88 16.11
C ARG A 198 -24.66 -14.29 15.12
N ALA A 199 -24.44 -14.47 13.82
CA ALA A 199 -25.36 -14.03 12.79
C ALA A 199 -26.73 -14.71 12.92
N ALA A 200 -26.76 -16.03 13.12
CA ALA A 200 -28.00 -16.79 13.32
C ALA A 200 -28.78 -16.32 14.55
N ARG A 201 -28.10 -16.08 15.68
CA ARG A 201 -28.73 -15.54 16.91
C ARG A 201 -29.26 -14.11 16.74
N ALA A 202 -28.65 -13.33 15.86
CA ALA A 202 -29.09 -11.98 15.52
C ALA A 202 -30.16 -11.94 14.42
N GLY A 203 -30.66 -13.09 13.95
CA GLY A 203 -31.62 -13.18 12.84
C GLY A 203 -31.06 -12.69 11.50
N CYS A 204 -29.73 -12.62 11.35
CA CYS A 204 -29.07 -12.23 10.12
C CYS A 204 -28.92 -13.44 9.17
N PRO A 205 -28.82 -13.23 7.84
CA PRO A 205 -28.58 -14.31 6.88
C PRO A 205 -27.35 -15.14 7.24
N ALA A 206 -27.42 -16.45 6.99
CA ALA A 206 -26.33 -17.38 7.26
C ALA A 206 -25.07 -17.00 6.46
N THR A 207 -23.92 -16.98 7.12
CA THR A 207 -22.61 -16.78 6.50
C THR A 207 -22.11 -18.11 5.93
N GLY A 208 -22.16 -18.28 4.60
CA GLY A 208 -21.72 -19.51 3.91
C GLY A 208 -20.23 -19.60 3.60
N GLU A 209 -19.45 -18.56 3.92
CA GLU A 209 -18.09 -18.35 3.40
C GLU A 209 -16.97 -18.78 4.38
N THR A 210 -17.27 -19.59 5.40
CA THR A 210 -16.24 -20.05 6.36
C THR A 210 -15.14 -20.87 5.68
N ALA A 211 -15.51 -21.76 4.75
CA ALA A 211 -14.55 -22.57 4.01
C ALA A 211 -13.69 -21.73 3.05
N ASP A 212 -14.30 -20.75 2.35
CA ASP A 212 -13.58 -19.79 1.50
C ASP A 212 -12.60 -18.95 2.34
N LEU A 213 -13.03 -18.46 3.51
CA LEU A 213 -12.14 -17.74 4.44
C LEU A 213 -10.93 -18.61 4.83
N ALA A 214 -11.14 -19.85 5.26
CA ALA A 214 -10.06 -20.75 5.67
C ALA A 214 -9.09 -21.05 4.51
N SER A 215 -9.60 -21.31 3.29
CA SER A 215 -8.79 -21.49 2.09
C SER A 215 -7.90 -20.27 1.81
N ARG A 216 -8.50 -19.07 1.83
CA ARG A 216 -7.77 -17.83 1.57
C ARG A 216 -6.77 -17.49 2.66
N VAL A 217 -7.05 -17.84 3.91
CA VAL A 217 -6.08 -17.71 5.02
C VAL A 217 -4.88 -18.60 4.77
N ALA A 218 -5.10 -19.87 4.40
CA ALA A 218 -4.02 -20.78 4.05
C ALA A 218 -3.18 -20.25 2.87
N ASP A 219 -3.82 -19.76 1.80
CA ASP A 219 -3.13 -19.15 0.66
C ASP A 219 -2.33 -17.89 1.06
N SER A 220 -2.92 -17.01 1.87
CA SER A 220 -2.26 -15.80 2.37
C SER A 220 -1.04 -16.12 3.24
N ALA A 221 -1.14 -17.09 4.15
CA ALA A 221 -0.05 -17.51 5.02
C ALA A 221 1.09 -18.15 4.20
N ARG A 222 0.77 -19.09 3.29
CA ARG A 222 1.76 -19.71 2.40
C ARG A 222 2.51 -18.68 1.56
N ARG A 223 1.80 -17.73 0.94
CA ARG A 223 2.44 -16.66 0.14
C ARG A 223 3.34 -15.77 0.99
N THR A 224 2.88 -15.41 2.18
CA THR A 224 3.69 -14.64 3.13
C THR A 224 4.96 -15.37 3.53
N ALA A 225 4.90 -16.69 3.76
CA ALA A 225 6.08 -17.51 4.05
C ALA A 225 7.08 -17.48 2.90
N VAL A 226 6.62 -17.60 1.65
CA VAL A 226 7.46 -17.47 0.44
C VAL A 226 8.11 -16.08 0.36
N PHE A 227 7.35 -15.02 0.62
CA PHE A 227 7.88 -13.65 0.60
C PHE A 227 8.95 -13.41 1.68
N LEU A 228 8.71 -13.92 2.89
CA LEU A 228 9.66 -13.81 4.00
C LEU A 228 10.93 -14.63 3.71
N ALA A 229 10.78 -15.86 3.22
CA ALA A 229 11.90 -16.72 2.83
C ALA A 229 12.78 -16.03 1.77
N ASP A 230 12.16 -15.51 0.72
CA ASP A 230 12.84 -14.79 -0.35
C ASP A 230 13.62 -13.58 0.16
N ARG A 231 12.97 -12.74 0.97
CA ARG A 231 13.56 -11.49 1.46
C ARG A 231 14.63 -11.69 2.51
N ARG A 232 14.56 -12.78 3.28
CA ARG A 232 15.63 -13.21 4.19
C ARG A 232 16.83 -13.78 3.44
N ALA A 233 16.61 -14.53 2.36
CA ALA A 233 17.69 -15.09 1.54
C ALA A 233 18.37 -14.03 0.66
N ARG A 234 17.61 -13.02 0.20
CA ARG A 234 18.07 -11.97 -0.71
C ARG A 234 17.76 -10.57 -0.15
N PRO A 235 18.32 -10.23 1.02
CA PRO A 235 18.17 -8.90 1.57
C PRO A 235 18.79 -7.91 0.57
N ALA A 236 18.04 -6.87 0.21
CA ALA A 236 18.59 -5.80 -0.62
C ALA A 236 18.11 -4.47 -0.05
N ASP A 237 19.08 -3.57 0.12
CA ASP A 237 18.86 -2.14 0.29
C ASP A 237 18.90 -1.52 -1.12
N PRO A 238 17.89 -0.75 -1.54
CA PRO A 238 18.06 0.02 -2.75
C PRO A 238 19.12 1.06 -2.43
N GLY A 239 20.19 1.08 -3.22
CA GLY A 239 20.92 2.33 -3.37
C GLY A 239 19.97 3.47 -3.76
N ALA A 240 20.48 4.70 -3.81
CA ALA A 240 19.69 5.92 -4.01
C ALA A 240 18.91 6.04 -5.35
N GLY A 241 18.85 5.00 -6.19
CA GLY A 241 18.31 5.07 -7.55
C GLY A 241 16.83 4.68 -7.74
N GLU A 242 16.20 3.96 -6.81
CA GLU A 242 14.84 3.41 -7.01
C GLU A 242 14.00 3.33 -5.71
N LEU A 243 14.07 4.37 -4.87
CA LEU A 243 13.46 4.37 -3.53
C LEU A 243 11.93 4.18 -3.55
N PHE A 244 11.24 4.81 -4.51
CA PHE A 244 9.79 4.63 -4.67
C PHE A 244 9.41 3.17 -4.97
N LEU A 245 10.06 2.54 -5.94
CA LEU A 245 9.76 1.16 -6.31
C LEU A 245 10.03 0.20 -5.13
N TYR A 246 11.15 0.41 -4.44
CA TYR A 246 11.44 -0.36 -3.25
C TYR A 246 10.38 -0.23 -2.16
N ALA A 247 9.88 0.98 -1.92
CA ALA A 247 8.82 1.22 -0.96
C ALA A 247 7.54 0.47 -1.35
N GLU A 248 7.18 0.48 -2.64
CA GLU A 248 6.03 -0.28 -3.16
C GLU A 248 6.17 -1.79 -2.98
N GLN A 249 7.40 -2.30 -3.06
CA GLN A 249 7.74 -3.70 -2.91
C GLN A 249 8.02 -4.10 -1.45
N SER A 250 7.85 -3.20 -0.48
CA SER A 250 8.23 -3.44 0.92
C SER A 250 7.10 -3.97 1.82
N LEU A 251 5.85 -3.95 1.36
CA LEU A 251 4.70 -4.38 2.16
C LEU A 251 4.54 -5.89 2.14
N LEU A 252 5.32 -6.64 2.94
CA LEU A 252 5.34 -8.11 2.89
C LEU A 252 4.18 -8.79 3.62
N LEU A 253 3.73 -8.23 4.75
CA LEU A 253 2.65 -8.81 5.56
C LEU A 253 1.25 -8.33 5.12
N GLY A 254 1.19 -7.20 4.41
CA GLY A 254 -0.05 -6.64 3.89
C GLY A 254 -0.85 -5.87 4.93
N HIS A 255 -2.16 -5.74 4.74
CA HIS A 255 -3.00 -4.96 5.64
C HIS A 255 -3.14 -5.67 7.00
N PRO A 256 -2.75 -5.04 8.13
CA PRO A 256 -2.72 -5.66 9.46
C PRO A 256 -4.10 -5.90 10.10
N LEU A 257 -5.16 -5.53 9.39
CA LEU A 257 -6.54 -5.48 9.86
C LEU A 257 -7.45 -6.01 8.75
N HIS A 258 -6.96 -7.02 8.04
CA HIS A 258 -7.66 -7.79 7.02
C HIS A 258 -7.30 -9.27 7.23
N PRO A 259 -8.24 -10.23 7.09
CA PRO A 259 -7.98 -11.62 7.41
C PRO A 259 -7.05 -12.33 6.42
N THR A 260 -7.05 -11.91 5.15
CA THR A 260 -6.35 -12.60 4.05
C THR A 260 -5.55 -11.64 3.17
N PRO A 261 -4.67 -10.78 3.76
CA PRO A 261 -4.11 -9.62 3.08
C PRO A 261 -3.18 -9.96 1.90
N LYS A 262 -2.65 -11.19 1.85
CA LYS A 262 -1.77 -11.69 0.79
C LYS A 262 -2.37 -12.80 -0.05
N SER A 263 -3.64 -13.15 0.17
CA SER A 263 -4.33 -14.12 -0.66
C SER A 263 -4.45 -13.60 -2.10
N ARG A 264 -4.10 -14.46 -3.04
CA ARG A 264 -4.15 -14.24 -4.49
C ARG A 264 -4.54 -15.54 -5.19
N GLU A 265 -5.58 -16.20 -4.66
CA GLU A 265 -6.18 -17.39 -5.30
C GLU A 265 -6.44 -17.11 -6.78
N GLY A 266 -6.04 -18.05 -7.64
CA GLY A 266 -6.06 -17.91 -9.10
C GLY A 266 -4.68 -17.70 -9.74
N LEU A 267 -3.64 -17.38 -8.97
CA LEU A 267 -2.26 -17.36 -9.46
C LEU A 267 -1.53 -18.67 -9.17
N SER A 268 -0.92 -19.26 -10.20
CA SER A 268 0.10 -20.30 -10.06
C SER A 268 1.36 -19.77 -9.37
N ASP A 269 2.26 -20.65 -8.93
CA ASP A 269 3.50 -20.25 -8.26
C ASP A 269 4.44 -19.44 -9.17
N THR A 270 4.48 -19.76 -10.46
CA THR A 270 5.30 -19.03 -11.45
C THR A 270 4.75 -17.63 -11.68
N GLU A 271 3.44 -17.51 -11.83
CA GLU A 271 2.78 -16.20 -11.94
C GLU A 271 2.91 -15.39 -10.64
N ALA A 272 2.79 -16.04 -9.49
CA ALA A 272 3.02 -15.39 -8.20
C ALA A 272 4.42 -14.80 -8.10
N ARG A 273 5.46 -15.51 -8.55
CA ARG A 273 6.83 -14.98 -8.62
C ARG A 273 6.96 -13.76 -9.54
N ALA A 274 6.35 -13.81 -10.72
CA ALA A 274 6.44 -12.73 -11.69
C ALA A 274 5.62 -11.49 -11.29
N TYR A 275 4.43 -11.67 -10.72
CA TYR A 275 3.46 -10.58 -10.52
C TYR A 275 3.45 -10.02 -9.09
N SER A 276 4.13 -10.65 -8.13
CA SER A 276 4.13 -10.18 -6.74
C SER A 276 5.18 -9.07 -6.50
N PRO A 277 4.78 -7.88 -6.03
CA PRO A 277 5.74 -6.84 -5.62
C PRO A 277 6.66 -7.31 -4.49
N GLU A 278 6.19 -8.19 -3.61
CA GLU A 278 6.96 -8.74 -2.49
C GLU A 278 8.15 -9.60 -2.94
N LEU A 279 8.11 -10.16 -4.15
CA LEU A 279 9.20 -10.93 -4.73
C LEU A 279 10.05 -10.12 -5.71
N ARG A 280 9.84 -8.79 -5.74
CA ARG A 280 10.44 -7.87 -6.71
C ARG A 280 10.15 -8.30 -8.16
N GLY A 281 8.98 -8.91 -8.36
CA GLY A 281 8.56 -9.46 -9.64
C GLY A 281 8.41 -8.38 -10.72
N SER A 282 8.72 -8.75 -11.95
CA SER A 282 8.63 -7.89 -13.12
C SER A 282 8.25 -8.71 -14.36
N PHE A 283 7.55 -8.11 -15.30
CA PHE A 283 7.08 -8.78 -16.51
C PHE A 283 6.93 -7.81 -17.68
N PRO A 284 7.14 -8.24 -18.94
CA PRO A 284 6.70 -7.46 -20.09
C PRO A 284 5.16 -7.38 -20.10
N LEU A 285 4.62 -6.25 -20.57
CA LEU A 285 3.18 -6.11 -20.77
C LEU A 285 2.71 -7.00 -21.90
N HIS A 286 1.46 -7.43 -21.81
CA HIS A 286 0.76 -8.04 -22.93
C HIS A 286 0.06 -6.98 -23.75
N TRP A 287 0.13 -7.06 -25.07
CA TRP A 287 -0.45 -6.05 -25.96
C TRP A 287 -1.55 -6.65 -26.82
N LEU A 288 -2.67 -5.95 -26.91
CA LEU A 288 -3.67 -6.15 -27.96
C LEU A 288 -3.61 -4.98 -28.94
N ALA A 289 -3.84 -5.23 -30.22
CA ALA A 289 -4.20 -4.18 -31.17
C ALA A 289 -5.72 -4.11 -31.26
N VAL A 290 -6.29 -2.95 -30.91
CA VAL A 290 -7.74 -2.71 -30.90
C VAL A 290 -8.09 -1.89 -32.13
N HIS A 291 -9.00 -2.37 -32.98
CA HIS A 291 -9.51 -1.60 -34.10
C HIS A 291 -10.17 -0.31 -33.61
N ARG A 292 -9.94 0.81 -34.33
CA ARG A 292 -10.39 2.14 -33.90
C ARG A 292 -11.90 2.25 -33.67
N SER A 293 -12.71 1.42 -34.33
CA SER A 293 -14.17 1.39 -34.12
C SER A 293 -14.60 0.86 -32.74
N LEU A 294 -13.73 0.11 -32.05
CA LEU A 294 -13.98 -0.41 -30.70
C LEU A 294 -13.32 0.44 -29.62
N LEU A 295 -12.45 1.38 -30.00
CA LEU A 295 -11.61 2.10 -29.04
C LEU A 295 -12.45 3.10 -28.25
N ALA A 296 -12.43 2.95 -26.93
CA ALA A 296 -12.90 3.97 -26.01
C ALA A 296 -11.71 4.61 -25.28
N THR A 297 -11.70 5.95 -25.22
CA THR A 297 -10.59 6.68 -24.61
C THR A 297 -10.99 8.08 -24.18
N ASP A 298 -10.27 8.64 -23.21
CA ASP A 298 -10.24 10.06 -22.92
C ASP A 298 -8.80 10.43 -22.49
N SER A 299 -8.41 11.68 -22.73
CA SER A 299 -7.14 12.23 -22.30
C SER A 299 -7.23 13.71 -21.99
N SER A 300 -6.60 14.10 -20.89
CA SER A 300 -6.23 15.48 -20.55
C SER A 300 -4.72 15.60 -20.34
N TRP A 301 -3.95 14.63 -20.84
CA TRP A 301 -2.49 14.67 -20.77
C TRP A 301 -1.97 15.85 -21.58
N THR A 302 -0.99 16.58 -21.02
CA THR A 302 -0.34 17.68 -21.73
C THR A 302 1.17 17.59 -21.64
N GLU A 303 1.86 17.78 -22.77
CA GLU A 303 3.31 17.92 -22.83
C GLU A 303 3.66 19.33 -23.32
N ARG A 304 4.41 20.09 -22.51
CA ARG A 304 4.75 21.49 -22.82
C ARG A 304 3.53 22.34 -23.21
N GLY A 305 2.41 22.12 -22.52
CA GLY A 305 1.14 22.80 -22.74
C GLY A 305 0.30 22.26 -23.91
N ARG A 306 0.81 21.30 -24.71
CA ARG A 306 0.05 20.71 -25.83
C ARG A 306 -0.67 19.43 -25.40
N PRO A 307 -1.96 19.27 -25.71
CA PRO A 307 -2.68 18.02 -25.46
C PRO A 307 -2.06 16.84 -26.21
N VAL A 308 -2.08 15.66 -25.58
CA VAL A 308 -1.66 14.39 -26.19
C VAL A 308 -2.78 13.36 -25.96
N ASP A 309 -3.27 12.74 -27.02
CA ASP A 309 -4.30 11.69 -26.90
C ASP A 309 -3.73 10.38 -26.32
N ALA A 310 -4.59 9.54 -25.75
CA ALA A 310 -4.13 8.33 -25.08
C ALA A 310 -3.57 7.28 -26.05
N ALA A 311 -4.06 7.24 -27.30
CA ALA A 311 -3.57 6.32 -28.32
C ALA A 311 -2.09 6.60 -28.66
N THR A 312 -1.73 7.87 -28.77
CA THR A 312 -0.35 8.34 -28.96
C THR A 312 0.52 7.99 -27.75
N LEU A 313 0.01 8.16 -26.53
CA LEU A 313 0.72 7.75 -25.31
C LEU A 313 1.00 6.24 -25.29
N ALA A 314 0.00 5.42 -25.62
CA ALA A 314 0.18 3.97 -25.66
C ALA A 314 1.15 3.52 -26.77
N ALA A 315 1.09 4.11 -27.96
CA ALA A 315 2.05 3.83 -29.03
C ALA A 315 3.50 4.14 -28.60
N ARG A 316 3.72 5.26 -27.89
CA ARG A 316 5.04 5.59 -27.32
C ARG A 316 5.50 4.62 -26.24
N LEU A 317 4.58 4.13 -25.40
CA LEU A 317 4.88 3.16 -24.34
C LEU A 317 5.17 1.75 -24.88
N ALA A 318 4.48 1.35 -25.96
CA ALA A 318 4.73 0.12 -26.68
C ALA A 318 6.12 0.10 -27.34
N GLY A 319 6.57 1.26 -27.83
CA GLY A 319 7.85 1.39 -28.51
C GLY A 319 7.79 0.96 -29.99
N PRO A 320 8.87 1.20 -30.74
CA PRO A 320 8.90 1.02 -32.19
C PRO A 320 8.90 -0.45 -32.63
N GLU A 321 9.17 -1.39 -31.72
CA GLU A 321 9.20 -2.84 -32.00
C GLU A 321 7.81 -3.43 -32.21
N LEU A 322 6.75 -2.74 -31.77
CA LEU A 322 5.38 -3.23 -31.89
C LEU A 322 4.79 -2.87 -33.26
N CYS A 323 4.76 -3.84 -34.17
CA CYS A 323 4.07 -3.71 -35.46
C CYS A 323 2.55 -3.79 -35.27
N LEU A 324 1.84 -2.74 -35.63
CA LEU A 324 0.38 -2.67 -35.51
C LEU A 324 -0.30 -2.95 -36.84
N PRO A 325 -1.37 -3.77 -36.87
CA PRO A 325 -2.27 -3.83 -38.02
C PRO A 325 -2.86 -2.46 -38.35
N GLN A 326 -3.25 -2.28 -39.61
CA GLN A 326 -3.85 -1.02 -40.08
C GLN A 326 -5.09 -0.66 -39.24
N ASP A 327 -5.27 0.64 -38.96
CA ASP A 327 -6.44 1.17 -38.25
C ASP A 327 -6.63 0.62 -36.83
N THR A 328 -5.55 0.19 -36.18
CA THR A 328 -5.55 -0.27 -34.78
C THR A 328 -4.74 0.64 -33.85
N VAL A 329 -5.02 0.53 -32.55
CA VAL A 329 -4.31 1.21 -31.45
C VAL A 329 -3.82 0.16 -30.45
N PRO A 330 -2.59 0.28 -29.90
CA PRO A 330 -2.09 -0.67 -28.91
C PRO A 330 -2.78 -0.45 -27.57
N LEU A 331 -3.25 -1.53 -26.97
CA LEU A 331 -3.84 -1.59 -25.64
C LEU A 331 -2.96 -2.46 -24.74
N PRO A 332 -2.34 -1.89 -23.68
CA PRO A 332 -1.55 -2.67 -22.73
C PRO A 332 -2.45 -3.36 -21.70
N LEU A 333 -2.16 -4.63 -21.44
CA LEU A 333 -2.83 -5.50 -20.48
C LEU A 333 -1.81 -6.14 -19.53
N HIS A 334 -2.31 -6.50 -18.35
CA HIS A 334 -1.58 -7.43 -17.48
C HIS A 334 -1.58 -8.82 -18.14
N PRO A 335 -0.45 -9.58 -18.18
CA PRO A 335 -0.42 -10.88 -18.87
C PRO A 335 -1.45 -11.89 -18.37
N TRP A 336 -1.66 -11.97 -17.05
CA TRP A 336 -2.77 -12.77 -16.49
C TRP A 336 -4.14 -12.33 -17.01
N GLN A 337 -4.40 -11.02 -17.10
CA GLN A 337 -5.67 -10.50 -17.58
C GLN A 337 -5.88 -10.84 -19.05
N ALA A 338 -4.82 -10.76 -19.88
CA ALA A 338 -4.90 -11.10 -21.29
C ALA A 338 -5.33 -12.56 -21.51
N GLN A 339 -4.83 -13.48 -20.68
CA GLN A 339 -5.26 -14.89 -20.73
C GLN A 339 -6.72 -15.07 -20.32
N ASP A 340 -7.16 -14.38 -19.26
CA ASP A 340 -8.53 -14.43 -18.78
C ASP A 340 -9.52 -13.89 -19.82
N VAL A 341 -9.29 -12.66 -20.34
CA VAL A 341 -10.20 -12.01 -21.29
C VAL A 341 -10.27 -12.74 -22.63
N ARG A 342 -9.18 -13.36 -23.09
CA ARG A 342 -9.16 -14.13 -24.34
C ARG A 342 -10.14 -15.30 -24.35
N SER A 343 -10.47 -15.84 -23.17
CA SER A 343 -11.44 -16.93 -23.03
C SER A 343 -12.91 -16.46 -22.99
N ARG A 344 -13.15 -15.15 -22.86
CA ARG A 344 -14.50 -14.58 -22.77
C ARG A 344 -15.17 -14.58 -24.15
N PRO A 345 -16.45 -14.96 -24.27
CA PRO A 345 -17.10 -15.14 -25.58
C PRO A 345 -17.13 -13.88 -26.44
N ASP A 346 -17.36 -12.72 -25.83
CA ASP A 346 -17.39 -11.41 -26.47
C ASP A 346 -16.02 -11.02 -27.06
N VAL A 347 -14.94 -11.15 -26.28
CA VAL A 347 -13.57 -10.88 -26.73
C VAL A 347 -13.14 -11.88 -27.79
N ARG A 348 -13.48 -13.16 -27.64
CA ARG A 348 -13.17 -14.20 -28.63
C ARG A 348 -13.82 -13.91 -29.98
N ALA A 349 -15.10 -13.52 -29.99
CA ALA A 349 -15.80 -13.16 -31.23
C ALA A 349 -15.12 -12.00 -31.96
N LEU A 350 -14.58 -11.02 -31.22
CA LEU A 350 -13.88 -9.86 -31.81
C LEU A 350 -12.47 -10.20 -32.30
N LEU A 351 -11.78 -11.15 -31.67
CA LEU A 351 -10.54 -11.73 -32.19
C LEU A 351 -10.80 -12.49 -33.50
N ASP A 352 -11.83 -13.33 -33.54
CA ASP A 352 -12.21 -14.10 -34.74
C ASP A 352 -12.65 -13.19 -35.90
N ALA A 353 -13.28 -12.05 -35.59
CA ALA A 353 -13.66 -11.02 -36.56
C ALA A 353 -12.50 -10.11 -37.01
N GLY A 354 -11.31 -10.25 -36.42
CA GLY A 354 -10.15 -9.40 -36.73
C GLY A 354 -10.29 -7.93 -36.29
N LEU A 355 -11.15 -7.66 -35.30
CA LEU A 355 -11.28 -6.33 -34.68
C LEU A 355 -10.40 -6.16 -33.44
N LEU A 356 -9.97 -7.29 -32.85
CA LEU A 356 -8.90 -7.37 -31.86
C LEU A 356 -7.80 -8.26 -32.42
N HIS A 357 -6.54 -7.92 -32.13
CA HIS A 357 -5.39 -8.73 -32.49
C HIS A 357 -4.49 -8.97 -31.29
N ASP A 358 -4.15 -10.23 -31.01
CA ASP A 358 -3.21 -10.62 -29.96
C ASP A 358 -1.76 -10.39 -30.42
N LEU A 359 -1.10 -9.38 -29.83
CA LEU A 359 0.30 -9.03 -30.10
C LEU A 359 1.27 -9.64 -29.08
N ARG A 360 0.74 -10.41 -28.11
CA ARG A 360 1.49 -11.11 -27.06
C ARG A 360 2.25 -10.18 -26.12
N SER A 361 3.06 -10.79 -25.24
CA SER A 361 3.87 -10.07 -24.27
C SER A 361 5.20 -9.62 -24.88
N LEU A 362 5.45 -8.30 -24.88
CA LEU A 362 6.60 -7.68 -25.54
C LEU A 362 7.11 -6.44 -24.78
N GLY A 363 8.36 -6.07 -25.04
CA GLY A 363 9.01 -4.87 -24.53
C GLY A 363 9.70 -5.03 -23.18
N ALA A 364 10.22 -3.91 -22.66
CA ALA A 364 10.92 -3.87 -21.38
C ALA A 364 10.01 -4.26 -20.19
N PRO A 365 10.57 -4.88 -19.13
CA PRO A 365 9.79 -5.30 -17.98
C PRO A 365 9.21 -4.10 -17.22
N TRP A 366 8.00 -4.31 -16.70
CA TRP A 366 7.32 -3.44 -15.77
C TRP A 366 7.23 -4.11 -14.40
N TYR A 367 7.32 -3.33 -13.33
CA TYR A 367 7.34 -3.81 -11.97
C TYR A 367 6.01 -3.57 -11.28
N ALA A 368 5.43 -4.61 -10.69
CA ALA A 368 4.22 -4.48 -9.90
C ALA A 368 4.48 -3.59 -8.66
N THR A 369 3.53 -2.70 -8.39
CA THR A 369 3.49 -1.90 -7.15
C THR A 369 2.68 -2.61 -6.06
N SER A 370 2.52 -2.01 -4.88
CA SER A 370 1.76 -2.60 -3.76
C SER A 370 0.30 -2.95 -4.08
N SER A 371 -0.27 -2.38 -5.15
CA SER A 371 -1.62 -2.71 -5.65
C SER A 371 -1.66 -3.94 -6.57
N VAL A 372 -0.50 -4.52 -6.90
CA VAL A 372 -0.27 -5.58 -7.91
C VAL A 372 -0.54 -5.11 -9.34
N ARG A 373 -1.74 -4.56 -9.60
CA ARG A 373 -2.21 -4.17 -10.94
C ARG A 373 -1.70 -2.83 -11.46
N THR A 374 -1.20 -1.96 -10.58
CA THR A 374 -0.48 -0.77 -11.03
C THR A 374 0.99 -1.14 -11.20
N VAL A 375 1.54 -0.88 -12.38
CA VAL A 375 2.91 -1.20 -12.73
C VAL A 375 3.72 0.06 -12.98
N HIS A 376 4.98 0.02 -12.57
CA HIS A 376 5.96 1.09 -12.66
C HIS A 376 7.16 0.64 -13.47
N ARG A 377 7.71 1.53 -14.30
CA ARG A 377 8.99 1.33 -14.97
C ARG A 377 9.87 2.54 -14.66
N PRO A 378 11.04 2.37 -14.01
CA PRO A 378 11.95 3.48 -13.74
C PRO A 378 12.26 4.28 -15.00
N GLY A 379 12.26 5.61 -14.89
CA GLY A 379 12.50 6.53 -16.01
C GLY A 379 11.33 6.69 -17.02
N ALA A 380 10.27 5.88 -16.93
CA ALA A 380 9.08 6.10 -17.76
C ALA A 380 8.28 7.32 -17.27
N PRO A 381 7.70 8.13 -18.18
CA PRO A 381 6.90 9.30 -17.80
C PRO A 381 5.54 8.91 -17.20
N ALA A 382 5.12 7.66 -17.39
CA ALA A 382 3.85 7.14 -16.92
C ALA A 382 3.99 5.82 -16.17
N MET A 383 3.11 5.63 -15.19
CA MET A 383 2.74 4.33 -14.64
C MET A 383 1.45 3.85 -15.33
N LEU A 384 1.19 2.55 -15.30
CA LEU A 384 -0.03 1.97 -15.85
C LEU A 384 -0.82 1.26 -14.76
N LYS A 385 -2.10 1.57 -14.61
CA LYS A 385 -3.02 0.81 -13.75
C LYS A 385 -3.90 -0.06 -14.65
N LEU A 386 -3.58 -1.34 -14.67
CA LEU A 386 -4.16 -2.36 -15.55
C LEU A 386 -5.38 -3.00 -14.89
N SER A 387 -6.34 -3.46 -15.68
CA SER A 387 -7.38 -4.35 -15.15
C SER A 387 -6.79 -5.71 -14.75
N LEU A 388 -7.27 -6.26 -13.64
CA LEU A 388 -6.85 -7.55 -13.11
C LEU A 388 -8.02 -8.25 -12.40
N GLY A 389 -8.64 -9.23 -13.05
CA GLY A 389 -9.82 -9.96 -12.59
C GLY A 389 -9.62 -10.86 -11.36
N LEU A 390 -8.41 -10.86 -10.79
CA LEU A 390 -8.07 -11.52 -9.54
C LEU A 390 -8.72 -10.83 -8.34
N ARG A 391 -9.15 -11.63 -7.37
CA ARG A 391 -9.57 -11.14 -6.06
C ARG A 391 -8.34 -10.81 -5.23
N ILE A 392 -8.17 -9.53 -4.88
CA ILE A 392 -7.13 -9.06 -3.97
C ILE A 392 -7.82 -8.35 -2.83
N THR A 393 -7.61 -8.82 -1.60
CA THR A 393 -8.46 -8.45 -0.45
C THR A 393 -9.93 -8.67 -0.82
N ASN A 394 -10.86 -7.81 -0.43
CA ASN A 394 -12.31 -8.02 -0.59
C ASN A 394 -12.87 -7.64 -1.98
N SER A 395 -12.02 -7.49 -3.00
CA SER A 395 -12.47 -6.99 -4.30
C SER A 395 -11.79 -7.71 -5.45
N ARG A 396 -12.52 -7.94 -6.54
CA ARG A 396 -11.87 -8.11 -7.86
C ARG A 396 -11.18 -6.80 -8.24
N ARG A 397 -10.16 -6.84 -9.08
CA ARG A 397 -9.36 -5.65 -9.42
C ARG A 397 -9.43 -5.30 -10.90
N GLU A 398 -10.60 -5.44 -11.50
CA GLU A 398 -10.91 -4.83 -12.79
C GLU A 398 -11.15 -3.32 -12.63
N ASN A 399 -10.78 -2.54 -13.64
CA ASN A 399 -11.14 -1.11 -13.65
C ASN A 399 -12.56 -0.96 -14.19
N LEU A 400 -13.34 -0.04 -13.63
CA LEU A 400 -14.67 0.27 -14.14
C LEU A 400 -14.63 1.55 -14.98
N ARG A 401 -15.43 1.62 -16.05
CA ARG A 401 -15.48 2.79 -16.95
C ARG A 401 -15.71 4.12 -16.21
N LYS A 402 -16.58 4.12 -15.20
CA LYS A 402 -16.84 5.31 -14.36
C LYS A 402 -15.59 5.81 -13.60
N GLU A 403 -14.71 4.90 -13.19
CA GLU A 403 -13.47 5.22 -12.47
C GLU A 403 -12.41 5.80 -13.42
N LEU A 404 -12.38 5.35 -14.67
CA LEU A 404 -11.53 5.92 -15.72
C LEU A 404 -11.91 7.39 -15.97
N HIS A 405 -13.21 7.67 -16.13
CA HIS A 405 -13.72 9.04 -16.25
C HIS A 405 -13.37 9.88 -15.03
N ARG A 406 -13.53 9.34 -13.82
CA ARG A 406 -13.20 10.02 -12.55
C ARG A 406 -11.75 10.51 -12.52
N GLY A 407 -10.80 9.69 -12.97
CA GLY A 407 -9.38 10.05 -13.00
C GLY A 407 -9.10 11.31 -13.85
N VAL A 408 -9.66 11.34 -15.07
CA VAL A 408 -9.49 12.46 -16.00
C VAL A 408 -10.24 13.70 -15.51
N GLU A 409 -11.46 13.53 -14.98
CA GLU A 409 -12.25 14.61 -14.39
C GLU A 409 -11.52 15.28 -13.22
N VAL A 410 -10.96 14.51 -12.29
CA VAL A 410 -10.18 15.06 -11.17
C VAL A 410 -8.92 15.75 -11.66
N HIS A 411 -8.26 15.23 -12.70
CA HIS A 411 -7.13 15.93 -13.33
C HIS A 411 -7.56 17.31 -13.87
N ARG A 412 -8.68 17.39 -14.60
CA ARG A 412 -9.25 18.64 -15.13
C ARG A 412 -9.66 19.60 -14.01
N LEU A 413 -10.37 19.10 -12.99
CA LEU A 413 -10.81 19.88 -11.83
C LEU A 413 -9.63 20.55 -11.16
N LEU A 414 -8.58 19.80 -10.88
CA LEU A 414 -7.39 20.33 -10.21
C LEU A 414 -6.63 21.35 -11.09
N ARG A 415 -6.70 21.22 -12.42
CA ARG A 415 -6.16 22.20 -13.38
C ARG A 415 -6.99 23.47 -13.55
N SER A 416 -8.21 23.53 -13.01
CA SER A 416 -9.04 24.75 -13.03
C SER A 416 -8.53 25.88 -12.13
N GLY A 417 -7.35 25.72 -11.51
CA GLY A 417 -6.81 26.60 -10.47
C GLY A 417 -6.97 26.04 -9.06
N LEU A 418 -7.77 24.97 -8.87
CA LEU A 418 -7.95 24.34 -7.55
C LEU A 418 -6.62 23.84 -6.96
N ALA A 419 -5.72 23.25 -7.76
CA ALA A 419 -4.42 22.81 -7.26
C ALA A 419 -3.48 23.97 -6.85
N GLU A 420 -3.64 25.16 -7.43
CA GLU A 420 -2.90 26.36 -7.01
C GLU A 420 -3.44 26.89 -5.68
N GLN A 421 -4.77 26.97 -5.55
CA GLN A 421 -5.45 27.34 -4.29
C GLN A 421 -5.07 26.38 -3.16
N TRP A 422 -5.10 25.08 -3.44
CA TRP A 422 -4.76 24.04 -2.47
C TRP A 422 -3.33 24.17 -1.96
N ARG A 423 -2.36 24.35 -2.87
CA ARG A 423 -0.95 24.56 -2.51
C ARG A 423 -0.73 25.84 -1.74
N ALA A 424 -1.40 26.94 -2.12
CA ALA A 424 -1.28 28.23 -1.43
C ALA A 424 -1.84 28.19 -0.01
N ALA A 425 -2.87 27.39 0.24
CA ALA A 425 -3.49 27.26 1.55
C ALA A 425 -2.73 26.36 2.54
N CYS A 426 -1.81 25.53 2.06
CA CYS A 426 -1.01 24.63 2.90
C CYS A 426 0.30 25.32 3.33
N PRO A 427 0.49 25.65 4.63
CA PRO A 427 1.66 26.39 5.09
C PRO A 427 2.97 25.61 4.89
N GLY A 428 4.09 26.33 4.75
CA GLY A 428 5.43 25.75 4.86
C GLY A 428 6.04 25.17 3.58
N GLY A 429 5.39 25.34 2.42
CA GLY A 429 5.93 24.84 1.14
C GLY A 429 5.97 23.31 1.02
N LEU A 430 5.30 22.60 1.95
CA LEU A 430 5.23 21.15 1.98
C LEU A 430 4.39 20.67 0.80
N GLY A 431 5.01 19.88 -0.08
CA GLY A 431 4.42 19.51 -1.37
C GLY A 431 3.46 18.34 -1.23
N PHE A 432 2.18 18.60 -0.94
CA PHE A 432 1.10 17.61 -1.11
C PHE A 432 0.42 17.76 -2.47
N ASP A 433 0.18 16.64 -3.16
CA ASP A 433 -0.53 16.62 -4.44
C ASP A 433 -1.15 15.24 -4.72
N VAL A 434 -1.93 15.10 -5.78
CA VAL A 434 -2.42 13.84 -6.31
C VAL A 434 -1.44 13.29 -7.36
N VAL A 435 -1.20 11.97 -7.37
CA VAL A 435 -0.61 11.27 -8.52
C VAL A 435 -1.67 11.14 -9.60
N ARG A 436 -1.53 11.93 -10.67
CA ARG A 436 -2.63 12.20 -11.62
C ARG A 436 -2.88 11.05 -12.59
N ASP A 437 -4.15 10.84 -12.91
CA ASP A 437 -4.64 9.87 -13.90
C ASP A 437 -5.27 10.59 -15.10
N PRO A 438 -4.47 11.30 -15.92
CA PRO A 438 -5.00 12.19 -16.96
C PRO A 438 -5.56 11.47 -18.19
N ALA A 439 -5.30 10.18 -18.39
CA ALA A 439 -5.67 9.48 -19.62
C ALA A 439 -5.97 8.00 -19.36
N TRP A 440 -6.77 7.40 -20.26
CA TRP A 440 -7.07 5.97 -20.24
C TRP A 440 -7.43 5.45 -21.63
N LEU A 441 -7.33 4.14 -21.78
CA LEU A 441 -7.71 3.37 -22.96
C LEU A 441 -8.58 2.19 -22.53
N ALA A 442 -9.55 1.84 -23.35
CA ALA A 442 -10.39 0.67 -23.18
C ALA A 442 -10.98 0.24 -24.54
N ALA A 443 -11.74 -0.84 -24.53
CA ALA A 443 -12.49 -1.30 -25.69
C ALA A 443 -13.97 -1.48 -25.35
N ASP A 444 -14.83 -1.13 -26.30
CA ASP A 444 -16.27 -1.37 -26.25
C ASP A 444 -16.64 -2.37 -27.35
N ALA A 445 -17.71 -3.14 -27.14
CA ALA A 445 -18.32 -3.97 -28.17
C ALA A 445 -18.94 -3.07 -29.26
N PRO A 446 -19.26 -3.60 -30.46
CA PRO A 446 -19.86 -2.83 -31.54
C PRO A 446 -21.20 -2.14 -31.18
N ASP A 447 -21.91 -2.65 -30.17
CA ASP A 447 -23.14 -2.05 -29.64
C ASP A 447 -22.90 -0.93 -28.59
N GLY A 448 -21.64 -0.62 -28.29
CA GLY A 448 -21.22 0.38 -27.30
C GLY A 448 -21.09 -0.15 -25.87
N THR A 449 -21.30 -1.44 -25.63
CA THR A 449 -21.15 -2.04 -24.29
C THR A 449 -19.66 -2.14 -23.90
N PRO A 450 -19.22 -1.65 -22.73
CA PRO A 450 -17.84 -1.79 -22.29
C PRO A 450 -17.38 -3.25 -22.15
N LEU A 451 -16.24 -3.59 -22.74
CA LEU A 451 -15.62 -4.91 -22.59
C LEU A 451 -14.77 -4.94 -21.31
N SER A 452 -15.35 -5.48 -20.24
CA SER A 452 -14.70 -5.50 -18.92
C SER A 452 -13.35 -6.22 -18.96
N GLY A 453 -12.38 -5.69 -18.21
CA GLY A 453 -11.05 -6.26 -18.13
C GLY A 453 -10.07 -5.79 -19.21
N LEU A 454 -10.53 -4.99 -20.18
CA LEU A 454 -9.69 -4.34 -21.20
C LEU A 454 -9.35 -2.88 -20.86
N ASP A 455 -9.80 -2.39 -19.71
CA ASP A 455 -9.62 -1.00 -19.29
C ASP A 455 -8.24 -0.76 -18.64
N THR A 456 -7.50 0.24 -19.14
CA THR A 456 -6.18 0.65 -18.63
C THR A 456 -6.10 2.17 -18.41
N VAL A 457 -5.66 2.56 -17.21
CA VAL A 457 -5.35 3.95 -16.86
C VAL A 457 -3.88 4.25 -17.14
N ILE A 458 -3.62 5.40 -17.74
CA ILE A 458 -2.29 5.99 -17.90
C ILE A 458 -2.11 7.07 -16.84
N ARG A 459 -1.26 6.77 -15.86
CA ARG A 459 -0.99 7.59 -14.67
C ARG A 459 0.31 8.34 -14.84
N HIS A 460 0.39 9.61 -14.43
CA HIS A 460 1.67 10.32 -14.34
C HIS A 460 2.65 9.56 -13.43
N ASN A 461 3.91 9.47 -13.83
CA ASN A 461 5.00 9.04 -12.94
C ASN A 461 5.79 10.27 -12.46
N PRO A 462 5.47 10.84 -11.27
CA PRO A 462 6.16 12.02 -10.77
C PRO A 462 7.47 11.69 -10.03
N PHE A 463 7.87 10.42 -9.95
CA PHE A 463 8.98 9.98 -9.09
C PHE A 463 10.25 9.78 -9.91
N GLY A 464 11.26 10.60 -9.60
CA GLY A 464 12.63 10.43 -10.07
C GLY A 464 13.44 9.46 -9.19
N PRO A 465 14.67 9.13 -9.60
CA PRO A 465 15.53 8.16 -8.91
C PRO A 465 15.77 8.47 -7.42
N GLY A 466 15.94 9.76 -7.08
CA GLY A 466 16.22 10.21 -5.73
C GLY A 466 14.99 10.57 -4.89
N ASP A 467 13.77 10.46 -5.44
CA ASP A 467 12.55 10.80 -4.69
C ASP A 467 12.19 9.66 -3.72
N ASP A 468 12.26 9.97 -2.43
CA ASP A 468 11.88 9.04 -1.38
C ASP A 468 10.38 9.15 -1.06
N ALA A 469 9.57 8.70 -2.01
CA ALA A 469 8.12 8.60 -1.88
C ALA A 469 7.71 7.21 -1.39
N VAL A 470 7.15 7.12 -0.18
CA VAL A 470 6.91 5.84 0.48
C VAL A 470 5.43 5.67 0.80
N CYS A 471 4.80 4.59 0.33
CA CYS A 471 3.44 4.29 0.77
C CYS A 471 3.42 4.04 2.28
N LEU A 472 2.50 4.69 3.00
CA LEU A 472 2.47 4.67 4.46
C LEU A 472 2.35 3.23 4.99
N ALA A 473 1.59 2.38 4.32
CA ALA A 473 1.47 0.96 4.68
C ALA A 473 2.82 0.23 4.61
N GLY A 474 3.63 0.47 3.56
CA GLY A 474 4.97 -0.10 3.43
C GLY A 474 5.99 0.51 4.39
N LEU A 475 5.81 1.79 4.77
CA LEU A 475 6.66 2.49 5.72
C LEU A 475 6.57 1.89 7.13
N VAL A 476 5.35 1.56 7.57
CA VAL A 476 5.05 1.07 8.93
C VAL A 476 5.09 -0.46 9.06
N SER A 477 4.99 -1.21 7.96
CA SER A 477 5.04 -2.67 7.97
C SER A 477 6.40 -3.16 8.48
N PRO A 478 6.46 -4.16 9.38
CA PRO A 478 7.68 -4.89 9.71
C PRO A 478 8.33 -5.51 8.46
N ARG A 479 9.67 -5.54 8.40
CA ARG A 479 10.45 -6.06 7.26
C ARG A 479 11.69 -6.82 7.73
N PRO A 480 12.12 -7.87 7.00
CA PRO A 480 13.40 -8.51 7.23
C PRO A 480 14.48 -7.57 6.68
N TRP A 481 15.36 -7.08 7.55
CA TRP A 481 16.46 -6.19 7.15
C TRP A 481 17.80 -6.83 7.54
N PRO A 482 18.85 -6.80 6.71
CA PRO A 482 20.19 -7.34 7.05
C PRO A 482 20.90 -6.55 8.17
N ALA A 483 21.51 -7.24 9.14
CA ALA A 483 22.11 -6.68 10.38
C ALA A 483 23.27 -5.73 10.15
N THR A 484 23.78 -5.73 8.92
CA THR A 484 24.91 -4.95 8.47
C THR A 484 24.52 -3.49 8.26
N ALA A 485 24.09 -2.84 9.34
CA ALA A 485 24.37 -1.42 9.51
C ALA A 485 25.55 -1.21 10.46
N HIS A 486 25.77 -2.03 11.51
CA HIS A 486 26.92 -1.87 12.42
C HIS A 486 27.32 -3.16 13.19
N GLY A 487 27.48 -4.30 12.50
CA GLY A 487 28.10 -5.50 13.10
C GLY A 487 29.55 -5.61 12.63
N GLN A 488 30.53 -5.65 13.54
CA GLN A 488 31.92 -5.92 13.17
C GLN A 488 32.06 -7.30 12.48
N PRO A 489 33.08 -7.51 11.63
CA PRO A 489 33.36 -8.83 11.06
C PRO A 489 33.71 -9.80 12.19
N GLY A 490 32.88 -10.82 12.43
CA GLY A 490 33.17 -11.90 13.38
C GLY A 490 32.04 -12.28 14.33
N GLU A 491 30.95 -11.51 14.40
CA GLU A 491 29.78 -11.92 15.18
C GLU A 491 28.84 -12.84 14.36
N PRO A 492 28.24 -13.87 14.99
CA PRO A 492 27.22 -14.67 14.32
C PRO A 492 26.09 -13.76 13.85
N ALA A 493 25.57 -14.01 12.65
CA ALA A 493 24.40 -13.30 12.14
C ALA A 493 23.20 -13.62 13.04
N GLU A 494 23.01 -12.86 14.12
CA GLU A 494 21.82 -12.93 14.94
C GLU A 494 20.59 -12.70 14.06
N ALA A 495 19.54 -13.48 14.29
CA ALA A 495 18.27 -13.34 13.59
C ALA A 495 17.81 -11.89 13.69
N LEU A 496 17.59 -11.28 12.54
CA LEU A 496 17.35 -9.85 12.45
C LEU A 496 15.97 -9.48 12.92
N PRO A 497 15.84 -8.54 13.88
CA PRO A 497 14.52 -8.12 14.32
C PRO A 497 13.76 -7.52 13.13
N MET A 498 12.51 -7.95 12.94
CA MET A 498 11.63 -7.49 11.87
C MET A 498 11.23 -6.03 12.12
N ARG A 499 12.06 -5.08 11.72
CA ARG A 499 11.82 -3.65 11.94
C ARG A 499 11.20 -2.99 10.72
N SER A 500 10.24 -2.10 10.95
CA SER A 500 9.70 -1.26 9.88
C SER A 500 10.71 -0.21 9.41
N ARG A 501 10.45 0.39 8.24
CA ARG A 501 11.25 1.54 7.78
C ARG A 501 11.12 2.72 8.74
N LEU A 502 9.91 2.97 9.25
CA LEU A 502 9.64 4.01 10.23
C LEU A 502 10.51 3.86 11.48
N ALA A 503 10.60 2.65 12.04
CA ALA A 503 11.41 2.38 13.22
C ALA A 503 12.90 2.70 12.99
N ARG A 504 13.44 2.40 11.80
CA ARG A 504 14.82 2.74 11.43
C ARG A 504 15.02 4.25 11.28
N ILE A 505 14.07 4.93 10.64
CA ILE A 505 14.10 6.39 10.48
C ILE A 505 14.10 7.06 11.86
N VAL A 506 13.19 6.67 12.76
CA VAL A 506 13.12 7.20 14.12
C VAL A 506 14.42 6.95 14.88
N ALA A 507 14.97 5.73 14.82
CA ALA A 507 16.24 5.42 15.48
C ALA A 507 17.41 6.27 14.95
N ARG A 508 17.51 6.44 13.62
CA ARG A 508 18.52 7.30 13.00
C ARG A 508 18.34 8.76 13.42
N LEU A 509 17.11 9.28 13.36
CA LEU A 509 16.80 10.67 13.75
C LEU A 509 17.06 10.92 15.24
N ALA A 510 16.74 9.96 16.11
CA ALA A 510 17.07 10.04 17.54
C ALA A 510 18.57 10.14 17.77
N HIS A 511 19.37 9.33 17.05
CA HIS A 511 20.82 9.42 17.10
C HIS A 511 21.34 10.76 16.58
N LEU A 512 20.87 11.21 15.41
CA LEU A 512 21.30 12.48 14.78
C LEU A 512 20.95 13.72 15.62
N THR A 513 19.80 13.70 16.29
CA THR A 513 19.31 14.85 17.06
C THR A 513 19.68 14.81 18.55
N GLY A 514 20.19 13.68 19.05
CA GLY A 514 20.44 13.46 20.48
C GLY A 514 19.17 13.41 21.34
N ARG A 515 17.98 13.28 20.73
CA ARG A 515 16.70 13.30 21.44
C ARG A 515 16.14 11.88 21.66
N PRO A 516 15.35 11.65 22.72
CA PRO A 516 14.68 10.37 22.93
C PRO A 516 13.78 9.98 21.75
N ALA A 517 13.72 8.69 21.43
CA ALA A 517 12.90 8.16 20.33
C ALA A 517 11.45 8.61 20.40
N GLY A 518 10.83 8.63 21.59
CA GLY A 518 9.46 9.11 21.77
C GLY A 518 9.25 10.58 21.35
N ALA A 519 10.22 11.45 21.62
CA ALA A 519 10.16 12.87 21.23
C ALA A 519 10.32 13.04 19.70
N VAL A 520 11.21 12.27 19.09
CA VAL A 520 11.40 12.22 17.64
C VAL A 520 10.16 11.68 16.93
N SER A 521 9.58 10.59 17.44
CA SER A 521 8.33 10.01 16.95
C SER A 521 7.17 11.01 16.98
N ALA A 522 7.01 11.73 18.10
CA ALA A 522 5.96 12.75 18.23
C ALA A 522 6.13 13.89 17.22
N GLU A 523 7.37 14.35 17.00
CA GLU A 523 7.64 15.36 15.98
C GLU A 523 7.42 14.83 14.56
N TRP A 524 7.85 13.60 14.27
CA TRP A 524 7.64 12.97 12.97
C TRP A 524 6.14 12.89 12.67
N PHE A 525 5.35 12.47 13.66
CA PHE A 525 3.89 12.41 13.56
C PHE A 525 3.26 13.79 13.36
N LEU A 526 3.69 14.82 14.09
CA LEU A 526 3.19 16.19 13.90
C LEU A 526 3.51 16.73 12.49
N ARG A 527 4.74 16.50 11.99
CA ARG A 527 5.12 16.87 10.61
C ARG A 527 4.29 16.10 9.58
N TYR A 528 3.96 14.84 9.84
CA TYR A 528 3.04 14.06 9.01
C TYR A 528 1.63 14.69 8.98
N LEU A 529 1.08 15.08 10.13
CA LEU A 529 -0.23 15.73 10.18
C LEU A 529 -0.26 17.03 9.36
N GLU A 530 0.80 17.83 9.45
CA GLU A 530 0.93 19.06 8.67
C GLU A 530 1.15 18.82 7.17
N ALA A 531 2.04 17.90 6.80
CA ALA A 531 2.43 17.65 5.41
C ALA A 531 1.41 16.82 4.61
N VAL A 532 0.56 16.05 5.29
CA VAL A 532 -0.35 15.07 4.67
C VAL A 532 -1.79 15.31 5.08
N VAL A 533 -2.09 15.36 6.38
CA VAL A 533 -3.49 15.41 6.85
C VAL A 533 -4.11 16.77 6.60
N ARG A 534 -3.42 17.87 6.93
CA ARG A 534 -3.94 19.23 6.75
C ARG A 534 -4.33 19.53 5.29
N PRO A 535 -3.49 19.20 4.27
CA PRO A 535 -3.89 19.33 2.88
C PRO A 535 -5.16 18.54 2.53
N VAL A 536 -5.31 17.31 3.03
CA VAL A 536 -6.49 16.48 2.74
C VAL A 536 -7.75 17.07 3.40
N LEU A 537 -7.63 17.59 4.63
CA LEU A 537 -8.73 18.29 5.31
C LEU A 537 -9.15 19.57 4.57
N TRP A 538 -8.19 20.32 4.01
CA TRP A 538 -8.49 21.50 3.21
C TRP A 538 -9.26 21.13 1.95
N LEU A 539 -8.85 20.08 1.24
CA LEU A 539 -9.52 19.65 0.00
C LEU A 539 -10.98 19.21 0.27
N ASP A 540 -11.21 18.52 1.39
CA ASP A 540 -12.55 18.16 1.84
C ASP A 540 -13.40 19.38 2.21
N GLY A 541 -12.88 20.27 3.05
CA GLY A 541 -13.62 21.40 3.60
C GLY A 541 -13.86 22.54 2.61
N GLU A 542 -12.87 22.87 1.79
CA GLU A 542 -12.94 24.02 0.87
C GLU A 542 -13.49 23.62 -0.51
N ALA A 543 -13.08 22.46 -1.03
CA ALA A 543 -13.47 22.01 -2.36
C ALA A 543 -14.64 21.02 -2.35
N GLY A 544 -15.01 20.46 -1.19
CA GLY A 544 -15.99 19.40 -1.10
C GLY A 544 -15.51 18.07 -1.68
N VAL A 545 -14.20 17.85 -1.74
CA VAL A 545 -13.59 16.65 -2.33
C VAL A 545 -12.86 15.85 -1.24
N ALA A 546 -13.50 14.80 -0.75
CA ALA A 546 -12.89 13.87 0.19
C ALA A 546 -12.14 12.74 -0.53
N LEU A 547 -11.07 12.24 0.10
CA LEU A 547 -10.20 11.22 -0.45
C LEU A 547 -10.28 9.93 0.38
N GLU A 548 -10.29 8.78 -0.28
CA GLU A 548 -10.04 7.45 0.32
C GLU A 548 -8.55 7.30 0.67
N ALA A 549 -8.04 8.21 1.51
CA ALA A 549 -6.64 8.33 1.87
C ALA A 549 -6.23 7.31 2.94
N HIS A 550 -6.52 6.02 2.71
CA HIS A 550 -5.99 4.93 3.53
C HIS A 550 -4.47 4.79 3.37
N GLN A 551 -3.82 3.99 4.21
CA GLN A 551 -2.35 3.94 4.26
C GLN A 551 -1.68 3.53 2.92
N GLN A 552 -2.32 2.72 2.08
CA GLN A 552 -1.76 2.33 0.79
C GLN A 552 -1.90 3.41 -0.32
N ASN A 553 -2.90 4.29 -0.23
CA ASN A 553 -3.15 5.39 -1.16
C ASN A 553 -2.45 6.69 -0.73
N THR A 554 -1.82 6.67 0.44
CA THR A 554 -1.06 7.80 0.99
C THR A 554 0.43 7.53 0.85
N LEU A 555 1.11 8.32 0.04
CA LEU A 555 2.57 8.33 -0.07
C LEU A 555 3.12 9.48 0.76
N VAL A 556 4.09 9.20 1.62
CA VAL A 556 4.83 10.21 2.39
C VAL A 556 6.11 10.53 1.63
N LEU A 557 6.35 11.80 1.36
CA LEU A 557 7.63 12.26 0.81
C LEU A 557 8.58 12.52 1.98
N LEU A 558 9.71 11.83 2.00
CA LEU A 558 10.72 11.98 3.03
C LEU A 558 11.86 12.88 2.53
N ASP A 559 12.34 13.77 3.39
CA ASP A 559 13.60 14.46 3.14
C ASP A 559 14.82 13.51 3.34
N ARG A 560 16.03 14.03 3.08
CA ARG A 560 17.29 13.28 3.22
C ARG A 560 17.53 12.69 4.62
N ASP A 561 16.93 13.30 5.64
CA ASP A 561 17.11 12.89 7.03
C ASP A 561 16.02 11.88 7.45
N GLY A 562 14.91 11.84 6.71
CA GLY A 562 13.77 10.94 6.90
C GLY A 562 12.56 11.61 7.52
N TRP A 563 12.52 12.95 7.57
CA TRP A 563 11.35 13.69 8.05
C TRP A 563 10.28 13.79 6.95
N PRO A 564 8.98 13.81 7.31
CA PRO A 564 7.93 14.12 6.35
C PRO A 564 8.10 15.54 5.81
N ALA A 565 8.21 15.65 4.49
CA ALA A 565 8.40 16.92 3.76
C ALA A 565 7.28 17.18 2.73
N GLY A 566 6.29 16.29 2.64
CA GLY A 566 5.16 16.39 1.74
C GLY A 566 4.43 15.06 1.63
N GLY A 567 3.53 14.96 0.67
CA GLY A 567 2.83 13.71 0.41
C GLY A 567 2.24 13.62 -0.99
N ARG A 568 1.79 12.42 -1.35
CA ARG A 568 0.94 12.22 -2.51
C ARG A 568 -0.26 11.37 -2.13
N TYR A 569 -1.44 11.75 -2.61
CA TYR A 569 -2.56 10.84 -2.73
C TYR A 569 -2.49 10.15 -4.09
N ARG A 570 -2.83 8.87 -4.16
CA ARG A 570 -3.01 8.16 -5.44
C ARG A 570 -4.31 7.37 -5.43
N ASP A 571 -4.73 6.99 -6.64
CA ASP A 571 -5.93 6.22 -6.97
C ASP A 571 -7.08 7.06 -7.55
N ASN A 572 -7.75 6.49 -8.55
CA ASN A 572 -8.90 7.09 -9.24
C ASN A 572 -10.24 6.50 -8.80
N GLN A 573 -10.25 5.47 -7.96
CA GLN A 573 -11.48 4.93 -7.38
C GLN A 573 -11.94 5.78 -6.18
N GLY A 574 -10.99 6.21 -5.35
CA GLY A 574 -11.27 6.76 -4.03
C GLY A 574 -11.56 8.27 -3.92
N TYR A 575 -12.31 8.88 -4.83
CA TYR A 575 -12.79 10.27 -4.65
C TYR A 575 -14.28 10.29 -4.29
N TYR A 576 -14.63 11.18 -3.37
CA TYR A 576 -16.01 11.48 -3.00
C TYR A 576 -16.25 12.98 -3.18
N PHE A 577 -17.22 13.35 -4.00
CA PHE A 577 -17.69 14.73 -4.09
C PHE A 577 -18.92 14.89 -3.21
N ARG A 578 -18.85 15.85 -2.28
CA ARG A 578 -19.97 16.15 -1.38
C ARG A 578 -21.15 16.70 -2.19
N ALA A 579 -22.35 16.17 -1.92
CA ALA A 579 -23.57 16.66 -2.53
C ALA A 579 -23.78 18.16 -2.24
N SER A 580 -23.43 18.62 -1.03
CA SER A 580 -23.49 20.03 -0.64
C SER A 580 -22.62 20.97 -1.48
N HIS A 581 -21.58 20.44 -2.13
CA HIS A 581 -20.63 21.22 -2.94
C HIS A 581 -20.88 21.11 -4.45
N ARG A 582 -21.98 20.47 -4.86
CA ARG A 582 -22.30 20.22 -6.28
C ARG A 582 -22.25 21.49 -7.12
N ASP A 583 -22.94 22.54 -6.73
CA ASP A 583 -23.01 23.76 -7.52
C ASP A 583 -21.65 24.47 -7.62
N ALA A 584 -20.84 24.41 -6.55
CA ALA A 584 -19.51 25.00 -6.54
C ALA A 584 -18.54 24.24 -7.46
N LEU A 585 -18.62 22.90 -7.45
CA LEU A 585 -17.83 22.04 -8.33
C LEU A 585 -18.28 22.17 -9.79
N ASP A 586 -19.58 22.23 -10.06
CA ASP A 586 -20.12 22.39 -11.42
C ASP A 586 -19.76 23.75 -12.02
N ARG A 587 -19.79 24.84 -11.23
CA ARG A 587 -19.27 26.15 -11.68
C ARG A 587 -17.80 26.12 -12.08
N ARG A 588 -16.98 25.28 -11.43
CA ARG A 588 -15.55 25.14 -11.73
C ARG A 588 -15.29 24.25 -12.94
N LEU A 589 -16.03 23.15 -13.05
CA LEU A 589 -15.93 22.19 -14.15
C LEU A 589 -17.35 21.71 -14.51
N PRO A 590 -18.01 22.33 -15.49
CA PRO A 590 -19.38 21.98 -15.87
C PRO A 590 -19.52 20.50 -16.23
N GLY A 591 -20.53 19.83 -15.67
CA GLY A 591 -20.80 18.40 -15.90
C GLY A 591 -19.87 17.45 -15.14
N ILE A 592 -19.07 17.95 -14.19
CA ILE A 592 -18.24 17.12 -13.32
C ILE A 592 -19.09 16.08 -12.58
N GLY A 593 -18.59 14.85 -12.43
CA GLY A 593 -19.28 13.82 -11.67
C GLY A 593 -20.42 13.13 -12.40
N THR A 594 -20.89 13.63 -13.54
CA THR A 594 -22.02 13.04 -14.28
C THR A 594 -21.69 11.69 -14.90
N ARG A 595 -20.52 11.56 -15.56
CA ARG A 595 -20.09 10.28 -16.18
C ARG A 595 -19.45 9.32 -15.18
N SER A 596 -18.83 9.88 -14.15
CA SER A 596 -18.08 9.13 -13.15
C SER A 596 -18.89 8.71 -11.92
N ASP A 597 -20.12 9.22 -11.79
CA ASP A 597 -21.02 8.98 -10.65
C ASP A 597 -20.29 9.17 -9.31
N THR A 598 -19.71 10.36 -9.14
CA THR A 598 -18.76 10.65 -8.04
C THR A 598 -19.41 11.38 -6.86
N PHE A 599 -20.58 11.98 -7.07
CA PHE A 599 -21.29 12.68 -6.00
C PHE A 599 -21.98 11.69 -5.07
N VAL A 600 -21.75 11.87 -3.77
CA VAL A 600 -22.36 11.08 -2.71
C VAL A 600 -22.92 12.03 -1.64
N SER A 601 -23.84 11.53 -0.81
CA SER A 601 -24.36 12.35 0.30
C SER A 601 -23.23 12.73 1.26
N ASP A 602 -23.40 13.84 1.94
CA ASP A 602 -22.41 14.34 2.89
C ASP A 602 -22.24 13.37 4.07
N GLU A 603 -23.31 12.69 4.50
CA GLU A 603 -23.29 11.68 5.57
C GLU A 603 -22.48 10.45 5.16
N VAL A 604 -22.65 9.97 3.93
CA VAL A 604 -21.86 8.86 3.39
C VAL A 604 -20.40 9.29 3.27
N THR A 605 -20.15 10.50 2.75
CA THR A 605 -18.80 11.06 2.65
C THR A 605 -18.13 11.10 4.02
N ASP A 606 -18.82 11.62 5.03
CA ASP A 606 -18.33 11.70 6.39
C ASP A 606 -17.99 10.33 6.97
N GLU A 607 -18.86 9.33 6.79
CA GLU A 607 -18.61 7.96 7.26
C GLU A 607 -17.33 7.39 6.63
N ARG A 608 -17.23 7.47 5.30
CA ARG A 608 -16.10 6.89 4.54
C ARG A 608 -14.80 7.64 4.82
N PHE A 609 -14.85 8.96 4.81
CA PHE A 609 -13.68 9.80 5.08
C PHE A 609 -13.16 9.62 6.51
N THR A 610 -14.07 9.45 7.49
CA THR A 610 -13.70 9.11 8.88
C THR A 610 -12.99 7.77 8.96
N TYR A 611 -13.49 6.74 8.27
CA TYR A 611 -12.81 5.46 8.26
C TYR A 611 -11.44 5.54 7.57
N TYR A 612 -11.34 6.13 6.38
CA TYR A 612 -10.11 6.07 5.60
C TYR A 612 -9.01 6.99 6.13
N LEU A 613 -9.31 8.27 6.38
CA LEU A 613 -8.32 9.22 6.90
C LEU A 613 -8.19 9.12 8.42
N GLY A 614 -9.31 9.06 9.15
CA GLY A 614 -9.29 9.01 10.61
C GLY A 614 -8.79 7.66 11.15
N ILE A 615 -9.48 6.57 10.84
CA ILE A 615 -9.25 5.25 11.46
C ILE A 615 -8.08 4.52 10.80
N ASN A 616 -8.18 4.23 9.50
CA ASN A 616 -7.21 3.41 8.78
C ASN A 616 -5.85 4.11 8.71
N ASN A 617 -5.86 5.41 8.42
CA ASN A 617 -4.64 6.19 8.26
C ASN A 617 -4.10 6.73 9.59
N ILE A 618 -4.73 7.74 10.20
CA ILE A 618 -4.14 8.46 11.35
C ILE A 618 -4.06 7.57 12.60
N LEU A 619 -5.19 7.00 13.04
CA LEU A 619 -5.23 6.11 14.21
C LEU A 619 -4.43 4.84 13.95
N GLY A 620 -4.47 4.34 12.71
CA GLY A 620 -3.53 3.35 12.21
C GLY A 620 -2.10 3.78 12.55
N LEU A 621 -1.57 4.84 11.95
CA LEU A 621 -0.19 5.29 12.17
C LEU A 621 0.18 5.42 13.66
N ILE A 622 -0.70 5.96 14.51
CA ILE A 622 -0.51 6.00 15.97
C ILE A 622 -0.28 4.59 16.54
N GLY A 623 -1.13 3.63 16.16
CA GLY A 623 -0.97 2.23 16.58
C GLY A 623 0.33 1.60 16.09
N ALA A 624 0.88 2.04 14.96
CA ALA A 624 2.15 1.51 14.44
C ALA A 624 3.30 1.95 15.32
N PHE A 625 3.29 3.22 15.74
CA PHE A 625 4.26 3.74 16.69
C PHE A 625 4.17 2.98 18.02
N GLY A 626 2.95 2.79 18.52
CA GLY A 626 2.68 2.07 19.77
C GLY A 626 3.12 0.62 19.75
N ALA A 627 2.64 -0.16 18.77
CA ALA A 627 2.90 -1.59 18.64
C ALA A 627 4.39 -1.93 18.39
N GLN A 628 5.17 -0.94 17.92
CA GLN A 628 6.62 -1.04 17.73
C GLN A 628 7.43 -0.37 18.87
N ARG A 629 6.76 0.08 19.93
CA ARG A 629 7.36 0.76 21.10
C ARG A 629 8.20 1.99 20.74
N LEU A 630 7.82 2.69 19.67
CA LEU A 630 8.50 3.92 19.21
C LEU A 630 7.99 5.17 19.93
N ALA A 631 6.73 5.15 20.38
CA ALA A 631 6.10 6.17 21.22
C ALA A 631 4.87 5.58 21.92
N ASP A 632 4.47 6.21 23.03
CA ASP A 632 3.18 5.94 23.66
C ASP A 632 2.04 6.46 22.76
N GLU A 633 1.02 5.63 22.50
CA GLU A 633 -0.17 6.02 21.75
C GLU A 633 -0.89 7.20 22.42
N GLN A 634 -0.93 7.28 23.75
CA GLN A 634 -1.62 8.36 24.47
C GLN A 634 -0.97 9.72 24.22
N LEU A 635 0.36 9.74 24.10
CA LEU A 635 1.09 10.95 23.73
C LEU A 635 0.71 11.41 22.31
N LEU A 636 0.65 10.48 21.35
CA LEU A 636 0.29 10.79 19.97
C LEU A 636 -1.19 11.14 19.80
N LEU A 637 -2.09 10.51 20.56
CA LEU A 637 -3.51 10.87 20.63
C LEU A 637 -3.69 12.28 21.20
N ALA A 638 -2.91 12.67 22.21
CA ALA A 638 -2.92 14.04 22.72
C ALA A 638 -2.41 15.05 21.68
N ALA A 639 -1.34 14.73 20.96
CA ALA A 639 -0.83 15.54 19.86
C ALA A 639 -1.88 15.69 18.74
N LEU A 640 -2.57 14.60 18.39
CA LEU A 640 -3.66 14.62 17.42
C LEU A 640 -4.83 15.49 17.90
N ARG A 641 -5.25 15.40 19.17
CA ARG A 641 -6.31 16.27 19.73
C ARG A 641 -5.99 17.74 19.56
N ARG A 642 -4.73 18.15 19.82
CA ARG A 642 -4.29 19.53 19.62
C ARG A 642 -4.40 19.95 18.14
N PHE A 643 -3.82 19.16 17.24
CA PHE A 643 -3.89 19.42 15.80
C PHE A 643 -5.34 19.53 15.28
N LEU A 644 -6.23 18.62 15.70
CA LEU A 644 -7.62 18.63 15.28
C LEU A 644 -8.38 19.85 15.81
N ARG A 645 -8.10 20.32 17.03
CA ARG A 645 -8.71 21.55 17.57
C ARG A 645 -8.31 22.78 16.76
N GLU A 646 -7.03 22.86 16.37
CA GLU A 646 -6.55 23.91 15.48
C GLU A 646 -7.20 23.82 14.09
N ALA A 647 -7.31 22.60 13.52
CA ALA A 647 -7.97 22.38 12.24
C ALA A 647 -9.48 22.69 12.27
N ALA A 648 -10.14 22.51 13.42
CA ALA A 648 -11.56 22.81 13.61
C ALA A 648 -11.85 24.31 13.82
N ALA A 649 -10.83 25.12 14.13
CA ALA A 649 -10.97 26.55 14.47
C ALA A 649 -11.21 27.47 13.25
N GLY A 650 -11.09 26.95 12.01
CA GLY A 650 -11.37 27.69 10.79
C GLY A 650 -12.86 28.06 10.60
N PRO A 651 -13.18 28.90 9.60
CA PRO A 651 -14.56 29.27 9.28
C PRO A 651 -15.45 28.04 9.03
N ALA A 652 -16.66 28.04 9.58
CA ALA A 652 -17.56 26.87 9.51
C ALA A 652 -17.91 26.46 8.07
N ALA A 653 -17.95 27.41 7.13
CA ALA A 653 -18.32 27.18 5.74
C ALA A 653 -17.25 26.43 4.93
N THR A 654 -15.98 26.46 5.36
CA THR A 654 -14.84 25.90 4.60
C THR A 654 -14.01 24.89 5.39
N ARG A 655 -14.43 24.58 6.61
CA ARG A 655 -13.76 23.56 7.43
C ARG A 655 -14.34 22.18 7.15
N SER A 656 -13.46 21.18 7.09
CA SER A 656 -13.86 19.76 7.07
C SER A 656 -14.68 19.42 8.33
N SER A 657 -15.66 18.52 8.18
CA SER A 657 -16.42 17.95 9.29
C SER A 657 -15.63 16.94 10.12
N LEU A 658 -14.54 16.37 9.55
CA LEU A 658 -13.79 15.27 10.15
C LEU A 658 -13.17 15.63 11.51
N PRO A 659 -12.52 16.80 11.72
CA PRO A 659 -11.91 17.12 13.00
C PRO A 659 -12.91 17.16 14.16
N ALA A 660 -14.06 17.81 13.98
CA ALA A 660 -15.12 17.86 14.99
C ALA A 660 -15.64 16.45 15.31
N ARG A 661 -15.94 15.66 14.26
CA ARG A 661 -16.40 14.28 14.40
C ARG A 661 -15.43 13.41 15.21
N LEU A 662 -14.13 13.50 14.92
CA LEU A 662 -13.09 12.77 15.66
C LEU A 662 -12.91 13.25 17.11
N LEU A 663 -13.16 14.52 17.40
CA LEU A 663 -13.03 15.08 18.75
C LEU A 663 -14.25 14.84 19.63
N GLU A 664 -15.44 14.70 19.05
CA GLU A 664 -16.71 14.76 19.78
C GLU A 664 -17.47 13.44 19.77
N ALA A 665 -17.39 12.65 18.69
CA ALA A 665 -18.17 11.41 18.59
C ALA A 665 -17.63 10.34 19.56
N PRO A 666 -18.44 9.77 20.47
CA PRO A 666 -17.98 8.73 21.40
C PRO A 666 -17.62 7.41 20.69
N THR A 667 -18.19 7.20 19.50
CA THR A 667 -17.98 6.01 18.69
C THR A 667 -17.82 6.37 17.22
N LEU A 668 -17.05 5.56 16.48
CA LEU A 668 -16.80 5.74 15.05
C LEU A 668 -17.30 4.53 14.26
N ARG A 669 -17.82 4.77 13.06
CA ARG A 669 -18.16 3.73 12.09
C ARG A 669 -16.88 3.25 11.41
N CYS A 670 -16.66 1.95 11.42
CA CYS A 670 -15.42 1.32 10.96
C CYS A 670 -15.75 0.15 10.04
N LYS A 671 -15.03 0.05 8.93
CA LYS A 671 -15.18 -1.07 8.00
C LYS A 671 -14.69 -2.37 8.66
N ALA A 672 -15.52 -3.41 8.55
CA ALA A 672 -15.26 -4.74 9.07
C ALA A 672 -14.81 -5.68 7.94
N ASN A 673 -13.50 -5.76 7.71
CA ASN A 673 -12.94 -6.48 6.57
C ASN A 673 -13.21 -8.00 6.64
N MET A 674 -13.18 -8.59 7.83
CA MET A 674 -13.41 -10.02 8.00
C MET A 674 -14.89 -10.38 7.95
N LEU A 675 -15.77 -9.61 8.61
CA LEU A 675 -17.21 -9.80 8.49
C LEU A 675 -17.71 -9.54 7.07
N THR A 676 -17.11 -8.58 6.35
CA THR A 676 -17.39 -8.36 4.92
C THR A 676 -17.06 -9.62 4.12
N ARG A 677 -15.90 -10.24 4.38
CA ARG A 677 -15.52 -11.51 3.74
C ARG A 677 -16.50 -12.63 4.03
N LEU A 678 -16.84 -12.83 5.31
CA LEU A 678 -17.72 -13.92 5.74
C LEU A 678 -19.15 -13.80 5.20
N ARG A 679 -19.55 -12.61 4.73
CA ARG A 679 -20.82 -12.37 4.04
C ARG A 679 -20.73 -12.46 2.51
N GLY A 680 -19.57 -12.79 1.94
CA GLY A 680 -19.40 -12.98 0.49
C GLY A 680 -19.53 -11.70 -0.33
N LEU A 681 -19.39 -10.52 0.28
CA LEU A 681 -19.55 -9.24 -0.40
C LEU A 681 -18.31 -8.92 -1.26
N ASP A 682 -18.54 -8.50 -2.51
CA ASP A 682 -17.51 -7.93 -3.40
C ASP A 682 -17.65 -6.41 -3.38
N GLU A 683 -16.60 -5.72 -2.92
CA GLU A 683 -16.66 -4.26 -2.72
C GLU A 683 -16.68 -3.44 -4.02
N LEU A 684 -16.54 -4.07 -5.19
CA LEU A 684 -16.78 -3.41 -6.48
C LEU A 684 -18.23 -3.54 -6.99
N VAL A 685 -19.05 -4.37 -6.34
CA VAL A 685 -20.41 -4.68 -6.80
C VAL A 685 -21.42 -4.11 -5.82
N GLY A 686 -22.30 -3.25 -6.34
CA GLY A 686 -23.43 -2.69 -5.60
C GLY A 686 -23.24 -1.25 -5.14
N PRO A 687 -24.25 -0.68 -4.48
CA PRO A 687 -24.21 0.67 -3.92
C PRO A 687 -23.11 0.85 -2.84
N VAL A 688 -22.46 2.01 -2.82
CA VAL A 688 -21.30 2.32 -1.94
C VAL A 688 -21.63 2.15 -0.45
N ASP A 689 -22.88 2.43 -0.08
CA ASP A 689 -23.43 2.30 1.27
C ASP A 689 -23.53 0.85 1.75
N THR A 690 -23.77 -0.12 0.86
CA THR A 690 -24.07 -1.52 1.19
C THR A 690 -22.98 -2.52 0.80
N GLN A 691 -21.99 -2.11 -0.02
CA GLN A 691 -20.93 -3.00 -0.53
C GLN A 691 -19.93 -3.52 0.53
N SER A 692 -20.00 -3.06 1.79
CA SER A 692 -19.14 -3.56 2.88
C SER A 692 -19.86 -3.50 4.21
N VAL A 693 -19.47 -4.38 5.14
CA VAL A 693 -19.96 -4.36 6.52
C VAL A 693 -19.26 -3.26 7.29
N TYR A 694 -20.02 -2.43 7.99
CA TYR A 694 -19.51 -1.44 8.94
C TYR A 694 -19.99 -1.76 10.36
N VAL A 695 -19.05 -1.74 11.29
CA VAL A 695 -19.26 -1.89 12.73
C VAL A 695 -19.01 -0.57 13.45
N THR A 696 -19.36 -0.51 14.71
CA THR A 696 -19.13 0.67 15.55
C THR A 696 -18.02 0.37 16.54
N ILE A 697 -16.99 1.22 16.57
CA ILE A 697 -15.86 1.11 17.52
C ILE A 697 -15.85 2.29 18.47
N ALA A 698 -15.28 2.12 19.67
CA ALA A 698 -15.03 3.22 20.58
C ALA A 698 -14.03 4.22 19.98
N ASN A 699 -14.24 5.52 20.19
CA ASN A 699 -13.33 6.55 19.71
C ASN A 699 -12.19 6.81 20.72
N PRO A 700 -10.93 6.43 20.44
CA PRO A 700 -9.83 6.57 21.39
C PRO A 700 -9.50 8.03 21.73
N LEU A 701 -9.97 9.02 20.94
CA LEU A 701 -9.77 10.45 21.24
C LEU A 701 -10.71 10.97 22.32
N VAL A 702 -11.87 10.33 22.51
CA VAL A 702 -12.88 10.69 23.51
C VAL A 702 -12.79 9.79 24.74
N THR A 703 -12.54 8.49 24.54
CA THR A 703 -12.58 7.51 25.63
C THR A 703 -11.33 7.48 26.51
N SER A 704 -10.18 7.94 26.00
CA SER A 704 -8.91 7.96 26.75
C SER A 704 -8.76 9.16 27.71
N ALA A 705 -9.83 9.92 27.93
CA ALA A 705 -9.87 11.05 28.86
C ALA A 705 -10.43 10.69 30.26
N ARG A 706 -10.45 9.41 30.62
CA ARG A 706 -10.86 8.92 31.95
C ARG A 706 -9.77 8.09 32.60
#